data_AF-A0A2N3HNT0-F1
#
_entry.id   AF-A0A2N3HNT0-F1
#
_cell.length_a   1.000
_cell.length_b   1.000
_cell.length_c   1.000
_cell.angle_alpha   90.00
_cell.angle_beta   90.00
_cell.angle_gamma   90.00
#
_symmetry.space_group_name_H-M   'P 1'
#
loop_
_entity.id
_entity.type
_entity.pdbx_description
1 polymer ?
#
loop_
_entity_poly.entity_id
_entity_poly.type
_entity_poly.pdbx_seq_one_letter_code
_entity_poly.pdbx_strand_id
1 'polypeptide(L)'
;MKKKYLKIKHYKSFKILVPLLLMSFFLMFTISCKNTKEIKSKSAYEVIENLIGERANDFELIIVEKQDDTSADWFEIEATANKVTIKGSTHTAICYAAYHFLKDIAAVLVSWEGHRINVPKTWPIYSKKGATPFKYREYLNACTFGYTTPWWDWERWSQEIDWMALHGINLPTALEGQEIVWQQLWKEFGLTDSQLQEHFTGPAFLPWQRMGNINSHEGPLPQTWMDKKSNIQKKILQKMRALGMHPVVPAFSGYVPKAFAEKYPKSKISELSSWSGGGFESTFLLDPKDPLFKEIGKRFIELYSELYGQSDFYLADSFNEIQPPVSEENKYEELSDYGKTIYETINEAVPGATWVMQGWLFGNDKDYWTKEATMAFLSKVPDNRLIIQDYANDRYKVWEHQEAFYGKQWTYGYVHNYGGSNPVYGDLNFYNQELKSLLDNSNKGNLVGYGVMPEGLNNNPVVYEYIYDLAWEQGKEPVKEWLKTYLNARYGNTSDTVFKAWKLLIESVYSTKYWETRWWDSRAGAYLFFKRPTLKITEFKGNPGNKEKLGQALNMLVKESKNFDENSFFYYDLLDVSRHYYSLCIDDLLVECVKAYNAKELARGDELYKKIEKQSLDIDAMLSGQPTNNLNHWLTSAYNYGDSAEESKLYLKNAKMLITLWGGEGHLNDYASRSWQGMYKEFYWPRWSMFLQALRESTITNQPFDELKERESIKEWEMNWCNSDDMY
;
A
#
# COMPACT_ATOMS: atom_id res chain seq x y z
N MET A 1 -15.83 94.82 25.34
CA MET A 1 -14.66 95.09 26.22
C MET A 1 -13.45 94.34 25.68
N LYS A 2 -12.31 95.07 25.48
CA LYS A 2 -10.88 94.63 25.40
C LYS A 2 -10.51 93.40 24.53
N LYS A 3 -9.46 93.35 23.71
CA LYS A 3 -8.39 94.29 23.27
C LYS A 3 -7.53 93.51 22.23
N LYS A 4 -6.99 94.22 21.22
CA LYS A 4 -5.68 94.04 20.53
C LYS A 4 -5.40 92.75 19.71
N TYR A 5 -5.31 92.86 18.38
CA TYR A 5 -4.15 93.24 17.53
C TYR A 5 -3.04 92.18 17.47
N LEU A 6 -2.78 91.59 16.29
CA LEU A 6 -1.52 91.77 15.53
C LEU A 6 -1.57 91.11 14.13
N LYS A 7 -1.11 91.88 13.13
CA LYS A 7 -0.80 91.49 11.74
C LYS A 7 0.53 90.74 11.68
N ILE A 8 0.73 89.91 10.64
CA ILE A 8 1.94 89.76 9.77
C ILE A 8 1.57 88.68 8.71
N LYS A 9 1.42 88.97 7.40
CA LYS A 9 2.37 89.26 6.29
C LYS A 9 2.76 88.00 5.48
N HIS A 10 2.54 88.13 4.16
CA HIS A 10 2.78 87.23 3.03
C HIS A 10 4.18 86.57 2.95
N TYR A 11 4.28 85.38 2.34
CA TYR A 11 4.72 85.11 0.94
C TYR A 11 4.81 83.58 0.72
N LYS A 12 4.00 83.00 -0.17
CA LYS A 12 4.36 82.57 -1.53
C LYS A 12 5.61 81.68 -1.61
N SER A 13 5.39 80.38 -1.75
CA SER A 13 5.69 79.61 -2.98
C SER A 13 5.49 78.12 -2.70
N PHE A 14 4.76 77.41 -3.56
CA PHE A 14 5.15 76.12 -4.15
C PHE A 14 3.97 75.41 -4.84
N LYS A 15 4.21 75.05 -6.11
CA LYS A 15 3.80 73.81 -6.81
C LYS A 15 2.31 73.66 -7.15
N ILE A 16 1.94 73.59 -8.43
CA ILE A 16 2.17 72.42 -9.31
C ILE A 16 2.00 71.12 -8.51
N LEU A 17 0.82 70.87 -7.95
CA LEU A 17 0.51 69.59 -7.31
C LEU A 17 -0.99 69.25 -7.37
N VAL A 18 -1.64 69.58 -8.48
CA VAL A 18 -3.05 69.22 -8.71
C VAL A 18 -3.25 68.28 -9.91
N PRO A 19 -2.34 68.18 -10.92
CA PRO A 19 -2.45 67.11 -11.92
C PRO A 19 -1.84 65.77 -11.47
N LEU A 20 -0.99 65.75 -10.44
CA LEU A 20 -0.25 64.53 -10.00
C LEU A 20 -1.06 63.61 -9.07
N LEU A 21 -2.17 64.08 -8.50
CA LEU A 21 -3.04 63.30 -7.60
C LEU A 21 -4.18 62.57 -8.32
N LEU A 22 -4.53 62.98 -9.55
CA LEU A 22 -5.49 62.28 -10.41
C LEU A 22 -4.85 61.17 -11.24
N MET A 23 -3.52 61.22 -11.41
CA MET A 23 -2.74 60.16 -12.08
C MET A 23 -2.27 59.07 -11.10
N SER A 24 -2.33 59.32 -9.78
CA SER A 24 -2.11 58.31 -8.73
C SER A 24 -3.38 57.54 -8.35
N PHE A 25 -4.58 58.09 -8.64
CA PHE A 25 -5.84 57.39 -8.39
C PHE A 25 -6.24 56.42 -9.52
N PHE A 26 -5.68 56.59 -10.72
CA PHE A 26 -5.80 55.64 -11.83
C PHE A 26 -4.66 54.60 -11.90
N LEU A 27 -3.66 54.69 -11.03
CA LEU A 27 -2.56 53.72 -10.91
C LEU A 27 -2.65 52.79 -9.68
N MET A 28 -3.70 52.91 -8.85
CA MET A 28 -3.95 52.00 -7.71
C MET A 28 -5.09 51.01 -7.92
N PHE A 29 -5.67 50.95 -9.12
CA PHE A 29 -6.65 49.92 -9.50
C PHE A 29 -6.22 49.07 -10.70
N THR A 30 -4.92 49.02 -11.00
CA THR A 30 -4.35 47.78 -11.55
C THR A 30 -4.10 46.86 -10.37
N ILE A 31 -5.17 46.20 -9.92
CA ILE A 31 -5.05 44.88 -9.30
C ILE A 31 -4.04 44.14 -10.17
N SER A 32 -2.95 43.68 -9.55
CA SER A 32 -2.04 42.73 -10.16
C SER A 32 -2.85 41.48 -10.50
N CYS A 33 -3.51 41.48 -11.65
CA CYS A 33 -3.79 40.26 -12.40
C CYS A 33 -2.41 39.75 -12.81
N LYS A 34 -1.71 39.11 -11.87
CA LYS A 34 -0.70 38.13 -12.24
C LYS A 34 -1.45 37.15 -13.13
N ASN A 35 -1.18 37.17 -14.43
CA ASN A 35 -1.69 36.20 -15.38
C ASN A 35 -1.32 34.80 -14.85
N THR A 36 -2.25 34.14 -14.16
CA THR A 36 -2.15 32.71 -13.87
C THR A 36 -2.12 31.99 -15.19
N LYS A 37 -1.02 31.29 -15.46
CA LYS A 37 -0.81 30.63 -16.75
C LYS A 37 -1.73 29.41 -16.81
N GLU A 38 -2.72 29.47 -17.70
CA GLU A 38 -3.59 28.34 -18.00
C GLU A 38 -2.93 27.48 -19.09
N ILE A 39 -2.75 26.19 -18.81
CA ILE A 39 -2.07 25.26 -19.71
C ILE A 39 -2.95 24.03 -19.93
N LYS A 40 -3.13 23.61 -21.18
CA LYS A 40 -3.82 22.34 -21.47
C LYS A 40 -3.01 21.15 -20.94
N SER A 41 -3.66 20.30 -20.17
CA SER A 41 -3.03 19.15 -19.54
C SER A 41 -2.95 17.95 -20.49
N LYS A 42 -1.82 17.76 -21.19
CA LYS A 42 -1.62 16.60 -22.07
C LYS A 42 -1.61 15.28 -21.27
N SER A 43 -0.88 15.25 -20.15
CA SER A 43 -0.75 14.03 -19.35
C SER A 43 -2.09 13.59 -18.74
N ALA A 44 -2.92 14.52 -18.27
CA ALA A 44 -4.25 14.15 -17.79
C ALA A 44 -5.16 13.71 -18.95
N TYR A 45 -5.06 14.36 -20.11
CA TYR A 45 -5.80 13.94 -21.29
C TYR A 45 -5.48 12.50 -21.68
N GLU A 46 -4.20 12.09 -21.69
CA GLU A 46 -3.80 10.70 -21.99
C GLU A 46 -4.42 9.69 -21.01
N VAL A 47 -4.50 10.01 -19.71
CA VAL A 47 -5.19 9.16 -18.70
C VAL A 47 -6.69 9.04 -19.00
N ILE A 48 -7.35 10.16 -19.30
CA ILE A 48 -8.79 10.16 -19.57
C ILE A 48 -9.11 9.50 -20.93
N GLU A 49 -8.24 9.65 -21.92
CA GLU A 49 -8.35 8.98 -23.22
C GLU A 49 -8.19 7.46 -23.08
N ASN A 50 -7.23 6.99 -22.29
CA ASN A 50 -7.11 5.56 -21.96
C ASN A 50 -8.37 5.01 -21.28
N LEU A 51 -9.08 5.84 -20.51
CA LEU A 51 -10.29 5.44 -19.81
C LEU A 51 -11.53 5.44 -20.72
N ILE A 52 -11.88 6.57 -21.34
CA ILE A 52 -13.16 6.75 -22.07
C ILE A 52 -13.01 6.90 -23.59
N GLY A 53 -11.81 6.69 -24.13
CA GLY A 53 -11.51 6.78 -25.56
C GLY A 53 -11.76 8.17 -26.12
N GLU A 54 -12.31 8.24 -27.33
CA GLU A 54 -12.56 9.50 -28.05
C GLU A 54 -13.46 10.50 -27.30
N ARG A 55 -14.24 10.04 -26.31
CA ARG A 55 -15.05 10.91 -25.44
C ARG A 55 -14.21 11.83 -24.57
N ALA A 56 -12.92 11.57 -24.41
CA ALA A 56 -11.98 12.50 -23.79
C ALA A 56 -11.90 13.84 -24.55
N ASN A 57 -12.24 13.88 -25.85
CA ASN A 57 -12.30 15.14 -26.62
C ASN A 57 -13.40 16.10 -26.15
N ASP A 58 -14.41 15.60 -25.41
CA ASP A 58 -15.44 16.45 -24.80
C ASP A 58 -14.89 17.22 -23.58
N PHE A 59 -13.71 16.84 -23.08
CA PHE A 59 -13.09 17.39 -21.88
C PHE A 59 -12.07 18.48 -22.22
N GLU A 60 -12.26 19.66 -21.66
CA GLU A 60 -11.25 20.71 -21.63
C GLU A 60 -10.53 20.70 -20.28
N LEU A 61 -9.32 20.12 -20.28
CA LEU A 61 -8.50 19.90 -19.10
C LEU A 61 -7.43 20.99 -18.97
N ILE A 62 -7.54 21.86 -17.96
CA ILE A 62 -6.70 23.05 -17.81
C ILE A 62 -5.98 23.03 -16.46
N ILE A 63 -4.65 23.08 -16.49
CA ILE A 63 -3.84 23.38 -15.31
C ILE A 63 -3.80 24.88 -15.11
N VAL A 64 -4.08 25.29 -13.88
CA VAL A 64 -3.88 26.65 -13.39
C VAL A 64 -2.72 26.60 -12.40
N GLU A 65 -1.55 27.06 -12.84
CA GLU A 65 -0.34 27.03 -12.01
C GLU A 65 -0.57 27.74 -10.67
N LYS A 66 -0.16 27.08 -9.58
CA LYS A 66 -0.21 27.63 -8.23
C LYS A 66 0.69 28.87 -8.11
N GLN A 67 0.28 29.83 -7.28
CA GLN A 67 1.10 31.01 -6.99
C GLN A 67 2.25 30.70 -6.01
N ASP A 68 2.11 29.66 -5.18
CA ASP A 68 3.13 29.12 -4.28
C ASP A 68 2.90 27.61 -4.03
N ASP A 69 3.96 26.90 -3.62
CA ASP A 69 3.95 25.46 -3.31
C ASP A 69 3.23 25.11 -1.99
N THR A 70 2.78 26.12 -1.23
CA THR A 70 2.06 25.93 0.03
C THR A 70 0.54 25.88 -0.15
N SER A 71 0.05 26.33 -1.31
CA SER A 71 -1.37 26.30 -1.65
C SER A 71 -1.89 24.87 -1.83
N ALA A 72 -3.11 24.62 -1.32
CA ALA A 72 -3.81 23.35 -1.45
C ALA A 72 -3.97 22.92 -2.92
N ASP A 73 -3.96 21.61 -3.17
CA ASP A 73 -4.44 21.11 -4.46
C ASP A 73 -5.96 21.31 -4.56
N TRP A 74 -6.41 21.78 -5.72
CA TRP A 74 -7.82 22.11 -5.96
C TRP A 74 -8.24 21.79 -7.38
N PHE A 75 -9.55 21.68 -7.57
CA PHE A 75 -10.18 21.54 -8.87
C PHE A 75 -11.53 22.27 -8.94
N GLU A 76 -11.95 22.56 -10.17
CA GLU A 76 -13.27 23.06 -10.52
C GLU A 76 -13.79 22.32 -11.76
N ILE A 77 -15.04 21.88 -11.71
CA ILE A 77 -15.73 21.15 -12.77
C ILE A 77 -16.93 21.97 -13.21
N GLU A 78 -17.08 22.15 -14.51
CA GLU A 78 -18.27 22.69 -15.15
C GLU A 78 -18.65 21.82 -16.36
N ALA A 79 -19.79 21.14 -16.27
CA ALA A 79 -20.31 20.32 -17.36
C ALA A 79 -21.59 20.94 -17.95
N THR A 80 -21.65 20.92 -19.27
CA THR A 80 -22.80 21.29 -20.09
C THR A 80 -23.07 20.15 -21.08
N ALA A 81 -24.22 20.17 -21.77
CA ALA A 81 -24.64 19.07 -22.65
C ALA A 81 -23.56 18.52 -23.60
N ASN A 82 -22.68 19.37 -24.11
CA ASN A 82 -21.69 19.02 -25.14
C ASN A 82 -20.23 19.13 -24.68
N LYS A 83 -19.96 19.56 -23.44
CA LYS A 83 -18.59 19.87 -23.00
C LYS A 83 -18.44 19.79 -21.49
N VAL A 84 -17.31 19.24 -21.04
CA VAL A 84 -16.89 19.22 -19.63
C VAL A 84 -15.60 20.02 -19.51
N THR A 85 -15.61 21.13 -18.79
CA THR A 85 -14.40 21.90 -18.50
C THR A 85 -13.94 21.60 -17.08
N ILE A 86 -12.66 21.23 -16.94
CA ILE A 86 -12.04 20.94 -15.66
C ILE A 86 -10.80 21.80 -15.52
N LYS A 87 -10.77 22.62 -14.48
CA LYS A 87 -9.59 23.36 -14.05
C LYS A 87 -9.03 22.72 -12.79
N GLY A 88 -7.71 22.69 -12.64
CA GLY A 88 -7.10 22.21 -11.41
C GLY A 88 -5.66 22.66 -11.26
N SER A 89 -5.12 22.50 -10.06
CA SER A 89 -3.76 22.94 -9.72
C SER A 89 -2.66 22.01 -10.24
N THR A 90 -2.96 20.73 -10.45
CA THR A 90 -2.02 19.68 -10.86
C THR A 90 -2.68 18.70 -11.84
N HIS A 91 -1.89 17.92 -12.57
CA HIS A 91 -2.44 16.87 -13.47
C HIS A 91 -3.28 15.85 -12.68
N THR A 92 -2.82 15.43 -11.50
CA THR A 92 -3.52 14.45 -10.65
C THR A 92 -4.82 15.01 -10.07
N ALA A 93 -4.88 16.30 -9.73
CA ALA A 93 -6.14 16.96 -9.34
C ALA A 93 -7.17 16.98 -10.49
N ILE A 94 -6.70 17.19 -11.72
CA ILE A 94 -7.56 17.15 -12.92
C ILE A 94 -8.06 15.73 -13.19
N CYS A 95 -7.18 14.72 -13.12
CA CYS A 95 -7.57 13.32 -13.29
C CYS A 95 -8.59 12.90 -12.22
N TYR A 96 -8.35 13.25 -10.96
CA TYR A 96 -9.30 13.02 -9.86
C TYR A 96 -10.64 13.69 -10.15
N ALA A 97 -10.66 14.97 -10.51
CA ALA A 97 -11.90 15.69 -10.80
C ALA A 97 -12.69 15.07 -11.96
N ALA A 98 -12.00 14.66 -13.03
CA ALA A 98 -12.64 13.99 -14.17
C ALA A 98 -13.24 12.65 -13.76
N TYR A 99 -12.50 11.85 -13.00
CA TYR A 99 -12.98 10.58 -12.48
C TYR A 99 -14.16 10.77 -11.52
N HIS A 100 -14.05 11.72 -10.60
CA HIS A 100 -15.08 12.08 -9.63
C HIS A 100 -16.38 12.47 -10.33
N PHE A 101 -16.32 13.32 -11.37
CA PHE A 101 -17.49 13.66 -12.18
C PHE A 101 -18.13 12.43 -12.82
N LEU A 102 -17.32 11.57 -13.46
CA LEU A 102 -17.82 10.36 -14.13
C LEU A 102 -18.44 9.36 -13.13
N LYS A 103 -17.91 9.28 -11.92
CA LYS A 103 -18.43 8.48 -10.80
C LYS A 103 -19.76 9.05 -10.29
N ASP A 104 -19.84 10.36 -10.04
CA ASP A 104 -21.06 11.04 -9.56
C ASP A 104 -22.27 10.85 -10.49
N ILE A 105 -22.03 10.78 -11.81
CA ILE A 105 -23.09 10.58 -12.80
C ILE A 105 -23.34 9.09 -13.13
N ALA A 106 -22.73 8.18 -12.37
CA ALA A 106 -22.80 6.72 -12.55
C ALA A 106 -22.32 6.20 -13.92
N ALA A 107 -21.46 6.97 -14.59
CA ALA A 107 -20.93 6.63 -15.92
C ALA A 107 -19.72 5.71 -15.83
N VAL A 108 -18.84 5.90 -14.84
CA VAL A 108 -17.59 5.14 -14.74
C VAL A 108 -17.29 4.69 -13.31
N LEU A 109 -16.75 3.49 -13.18
CA LEU A 109 -15.96 3.06 -12.03
C LEU A 109 -14.72 2.28 -12.51
N VAL A 110 -13.57 2.60 -11.96
CA VAL A 110 -12.27 1.96 -12.26
C VAL A 110 -11.83 1.16 -11.04
N SER A 111 -11.53 -0.12 -11.22
CA SER A 111 -11.04 -0.99 -10.16
C SER A 111 -9.99 -1.97 -10.68
N TRP A 112 -9.33 -2.71 -9.79
CA TRP A 112 -8.30 -3.67 -10.19
C TRP A 112 -8.88 -4.87 -10.94
N GLU A 113 -10.11 -5.27 -10.61
CA GLU A 113 -10.84 -6.35 -11.27
C GLU A 113 -11.42 -5.95 -12.64
N GLY A 114 -11.32 -4.67 -13.03
CA GLY A 114 -11.74 -4.18 -14.33
C GLY A 114 -12.32 -2.76 -14.31
N HIS A 115 -13.07 -2.42 -15.35
CA HIS A 115 -13.72 -1.11 -15.47
C HIS A 115 -15.18 -1.26 -15.86
N ARG A 116 -16.05 -0.46 -15.24
CA ARG A 116 -17.41 -0.25 -15.73
C ARG A 116 -17.45 1.10 -16.43
N ILE A 117 -17.81 1.12 -17.71
CA ILE A 117 -17.84 2.33 -18.52
C ILE A 117 -19.15 2.39 -19.30
N ASN A 118 -19.97 3.41 -19.01
CA ASN A 118 -21.24 3.67 -19.68
C ASN A 118 -21.46 5.19 -19.77
N VAL A 119 -20.68 5.83 -20.63
CA VAL A 119 -20.69 7.28 -20.81
C VAL A 119 -21.98 7.73 -21.52
N PRO A 120 -22.72 8.74 -21.01
CA PRO A 120 -23.95 9.19 -21.65
C PRO A 120 -23.67 9.88 -22.99
N LYS A 121 -24.65 9.86 -23.89
CA LYS A 121 -24.56 10.55 -25.20
C LYS A 121 -24.39 12.07 -25.06
N THR A 122 -25.02 12.65 -24.03
CA THR A 122 -24.93 14.06 -23.67
C THR A 122 -24.61 14.17 -22.19
N TRP A 123 -23.78 15.12 -21.81
CA TRP A 123 -23.38 15.30 -20.42
C TRP A 123 -24.49 16.00 -19.61
N PRO A 124 -24.71 15.62 -18.35
CA PRO A 124 -25.62 16.36 -17.49
C PRO A 124 -25.04 17.74 -17.14
N ILE A 125 -25.91 18.71 -16.83
CA ILE A 125 -25.47 19.96 -16.21
C ILE A 125 -24.95 19.62 -14.82
N TYR A 126 -23.68 19.91 -14.57
CA TYR A 126 -23.01 19.60 -13.32
C TYR A 126 -21.97 20.65 -13.00
N SER A 127 -21.80 20.97 -11.71
CA SER A 127 -20.68 21.77 -11.25
C SER A 127 -20.27 21.34 -9.85
N LYS A 128 -18.96 21.21 -9.63
CA LYS A 128 -18.37 20.93 -8.31
C LYS A 128 -17.02 21.62 -8.22
N LYS A 129 -16.69 22.08 -7.02
CA LYS A 129 -15.35 22.56 -6.67
C LYS A 129 -14.86 21.73 -5.50
N GLY A 130 -13.57 21.42 -5.48
CA GLY A 130 -12.96 20.64 -4.42
C GLY A 130 -11.54 21.10 -4.14
N ALA A 131 -11.10 20.88 -2.91
CA ALA A 131 -9.72 21.11 -2.50
C ALA A 131 -9.34 20.17 -1.37
N THR A 132 -8.10 19.72 -1.37
CA THR A 132 -7.54 18.84 -0.33
C THR A 132 -6.56 19.62 0.55
N PRO A 133 -6.58 19.45 1.89
CA PRO A 133 -5.58 20.04 2.77
C PRO A 133 -4.22 19.32 2.66
N PHE A 134 -4.17 18.17 1.97
CA PHE A 134 -2.99 17.32 1.90
C PHE A 134 -2.14 17.65 0.67
N LYS A 135 -0.90 18.09 0.91
CA LYS A 135 0.09 18.31 -0.15
C LYS A 135 0.38 17.00 -0.88
N TYR A 136 0.53 15.92 -0.11
CA TYR A 136 0.83 14.59 -0.64
C TYR A 136 -0.31 13.61 -0.41
N ARG A 137 -0.63 12.83 -1.43
CA ARG A 137 -1.44 11.62 -1.31
C ARG A 137 -0.54 10.44 -1.64
N GLU A 138 -0.22 9.66 -0.60
CA GLU A 138 0.77 8.59 -0.69
C GLU A 138 0.15 7.26 -1.10
N TYR A 139 0.99 6.39 -1.67
CA TYR A 139 0.59 5.04 -2.08
C TYR A 139 1.80 4.09 -2.15
N LEU A 140 1.52 2.80 -1.96
CA LEU A 140 2.43 1.65 -1.99
C LEU A 140 3.37 1.51 -0.80
N ASN A 141 3.32 0.33 -0.16
CA ASN A 141 4.29 -0.14 0.81
C ASN A 141 5.51 -0.77 0.11
N ALA A 142 6.67 -0.82 0.78
CA ALA A 142 7.80 -1.62 0.34
C ALA A 142 7.41 -3.10 0.09
N CYS A 143 6.56 -3.67 0.93
CA CYS A 143 6.06 -5.05 0.80
C CYS A 143 5.26 -5.31 -0.49
N THR A 144 4.66 -4.27 -1.09
CA THR A 144 3.86 -4.38 -2.32
C THR A 144 4.67 -4.97 -3.48
N PHE A 145 5.96 -4.65 -3.50
CA PHE A 145 6.91 -5.10 -4.52
C PHE A 145 7.28 -6.59 -4.42
N GLY A 146 6.80 -7.28 -3.38
CA GLY A 146 6.88 -8.74 -3.24
C GLY A 146 5.50 -9.38 -3.34
N TYR A 147 4.52 -8.90 -2.57
CA TYR A 147 3.20 -9.54 -2.53
C TYR A 147 2.30 -9.30 -3.75
N THR A 148 2.61 -8.31 -4.59
CA THR A 148 1.76 -7.95 -5.74
C THR A 148 2.54 -7.74 -7.03
N THR A 149 3.57 -6.88 -7.03
CA THR A 149 4.17 -6.41 -8.29
C THR A 149 5.36 -7.20 -8.85
N PRO A 150 5.91 -8.29 -8.24
CA PRO A 150 7.14 -8.88 -8.78
C PRO A 150 6.94 -9.27 -10.23
N TRP A 151 5.82 -9.90 -10.59
CA TRP A 151 5.59 -10.39 -11.95
C TRP A 151 4.89 -9.38 -12.88
N TRP A 152 4.77 -8.11 -12.49
CA TRP A 152 4.15 -7.08 -13.33
C TRP A 152 5.07 -6.64 -14.46
N ASP A 153 4.49 -6.55 -15.65
CA ASP A 153 5.10 -5.92 -16.82
C ASP A 153 4.77 -4.42 -16.88
N TRP A 154 5.19 -3.77 -17.98
CA TRP A 154 4.91 -2.35 -18.19
C TRP A 154 3.41 -2.06 -18.37
N GLU A 155 2.65 -2.95 -19.01
CA GLU A 155 1.24 -2.69 -19.29
C GLU A 155 0.44 -2.63 -17.99
N ARG A 156 0.67 -3.58 -17.07
CA ARG A 156 0.04 -3.57 -15.75
C ARG A 156 0.49 -2.36 -14.90
N TRP A 157 1.77 -1.99 -14.94
CA TRP A 157 2.26 -0.78 -14.25
C TRP A 157 1.66 0.51 -14.83
N SER A 158 1.50 0.59 -16.14
CA SER A 158 0.87 1.73 -16.82
C SER A 158 -0.58 1.91 -16.35
N GLN A 159 -1.34 0.82 -16.23
CA GLN A 159 -2.70 0.82 -15.67
C GLN A 159 -2.73 1.27 -14.20
N GLU A 160 -1.78 0.80 -13.37
CA GLU A 160 -1.71 1.22 -11.97
C GLU A 160 -1.43 2.72 -11.83
N ILE A 161 -0.56 3.28 -12.66
CA ILE A 161 -0.24 4.71 -12.61
C ILE A 161 -1.43 5.56 -13.09
N ASP A 162 -2.22 5.07 -14.05
CA ASP A 162 -3.48 5.71 -14.44
C ASP A 162 -4.49 5.66 -13.29
N TRP A 163 -4.61 4.50 -12.62
CA TRP A 163 -5.42 4.37 -11.40
C TRP A 163 -4.98 5.33 -10.30
N MET A 164 -3.67 5.46 -10.06
CA MET A 164 -3.09 6.43 -9.12
C MET A 164 -3.53 7.86 -9.45
N ALA A 165 -3.44 8.26 -10.73
CA ALA A 165 -3.81 9.60 -11.16
C ALA A 165 -5.31 9.87 -10.98
N LEU A 166 -6.17 8.90 -11.31
CA LEU A 166 -7.63 8.98 -11.12
C LEU A 166 -8.02 9.09 -9.64
N HIS A 167 -7.20 8.58 -8.72
CA HIS A 167 -7.39 8.71 -7.27
C HIS A 167 -6.63 9.90 -6.66
N GLY A 168 -6.04 10.75 -7.50
CA GLY A 168 -5.33 11.95 -7.06
C GLY A 168 -4.03 11.68 -6.31
N ILE A 169 -3.48 10.47 -6.37
CA ILE A 169 -2.19 10.11 -5.74
C ILE A 169 -1.06 10.91 -6.40
N ASN A 170 -0.14 11.44 -5.58
CA ASN A 170 1.02 12.20 -6.09
C ASN A 170 2.33 11.94 -5.33
N LEU A 171 2.38 11.04 -4.34
CA LEU A 171 3.60 10.61 -3.65
C LEU A 171 3.68 9.06 -3.60
N PRO A 172 3.74 8.36 -4.76
CA PRO A 172 3.85 6.91 -4.78
C PRO A 172 5.29 6.44 -4.47
N THR A 173 5.42 5.33 -3.76
CA THR A 173 6.70 4.62 -3.60
C THR A 173 7.08 3.90 -4.90
N ALA A 174 8.34 4.01 -5.36
CA ALA A 174 8.80 3.44 -6.63
C ALA A 174 10.16 2.72 -6.49
N LEU A 175 10.11 1.42 -6.21
CA LEU A 175 11.28 0.61 -5.81
C LEU A 175 11.72 -0.46 -6.84
N GLU A 176 11.11 -0.50 -8.02
CA GLU A 176 11.49 -1.46 -9.08
C GLU A 176 12.90 -1.18 -9.60
N GLY A 177 13.61 -2.23 -10.02
CA GLY A 177 14.87 -2.11 -10.77
C GLY A 177 16.06 -1.55 -9.97
N GLN A 178 15.99 -1.49 -8.64
CA GLN A 178 17.12 -1.00 -7.82
C GLN A 178 18.26 -2.02 -7.70
N GLU A 179 17.99 -3.32 -7.89
CA GLU A 179 18.99 -4.38 -7.77
C GLU A 179 20.14 -4.23 -8.78
N ILE A 180 19.87 -3.68 -9.97
CA ILE A 180 20.93 -3.41 -10.96
C ILE A 180 21.91 -2.34 -10.46
N VAL A 181 21.41 -1.35 -9.71
CA VAL A 181 22.21 -0.29 -9.10
C VAL A 181 23.03 -0.86 -7.95
N TRP A 182 22.42 -1.69 -7.10
CA TRP A 182 23.14 -2.43 -6.05
C TRP A 182 24.24 -3.33 -6.63
N GLN A 183 23.93 -4.07 -7.69
CA GLN A 183 24.91 -4.94 -8.35
C GLN A 183 26.10 -4.14 -8.87
N GLN A 184 25.85 -3.02 -9.55
CA GLN A 184 26.92 -2.15 -10.03
C GLN A 184 27.75 -1.57 -8.88
N LEU A 185 27.10 -1.04 -7.84
CA LEU A 185 27.77 -0.49 -6.67
C LEU A 185 28.70 -1.53 -6.03
N TRP A 186 28.20 -2.73 -5.73
CA TRP A 186 29.01 -3.73 -5.06
C TRP A 186 30.17 -4.25 -5.92
N LYS A 187 30.02 -4.26 -7.25
CA LYS A 187 31.13 -4.51 -8.18
C LYS A 187 32.19 -3.41 -8.12
N GLU A 188 31.82 -2.14 -7.95
CA GLU A 188 32.80 -1.03 -7.75
C GLU A 188 33.60 -1.23 -6.45
N PHE A 189 32.99 -1.80 -5.40
CA PHE A 189 33.68 -2.24 -4.17
C PHE A 189 34.33 -3.63 -4.29
N GLY A 190 34.33 -4.19 -5.51
CA GLY A 190 35.04 -5.39 -5.92
C GLY A 190 34.48 -6.70 -5.38
N LEU A 191 33.16 -6.79 -5.20
CA LEU A 191 32.47 -8.07 -5.08
C LEU A 191 32.36 -8.72 -6.47
N THR A 192 32.42 -10.04 -6.50
CA THR A 192 32.29 -10.86 -7.71
C THR A 192 30.84 -11.20 -8.00
N ASP A 193 30.53 -11.62 -9.23
CA ASP A 193 29.18 -12.07 -9.61
C ASP A 193 28.68 -13.23 -8.73
N SER A 194 29.56 -14.19 -8.38
CA SER A 194 29.21 -15.31 -7.50
C SER A 194 28.80 -14.84 -6.11
N GLN A 195 29.54 -13.90 -5.53
CA GLN A 195 29.22 -13.34 -4.21
C GLN A 195 27.91 -12.55 -4.22
N LEU A 196 27.56 -11.93 -5.34
CA LEU A 196 26.29 -11.21 -5.48
C LEU A 196 25.11 -12.16 -5.73
N GLN A 197 25.33 -13.24 -6.48
CA GLN A 197 24.33 -14.31 -6.66
C GLN A 197 23.99 -14.99 -5.34
N GLU A 198 24.99 -15.20 -4.48
CA GLU A 198 24.80 -15.72 -3.11
C GLU A 198 24.08 -14.72 -2.19
N HIS A 199 24.17 -13.41 -2.45
CA HIS A 199 23.59 -12.38 -1.58
C HIS A 199 22.11 -12.06 -1.90
N PHE A 200 21.77 -11.92 -3.18
CA PHE A 200 20.41 -11.53 -3.57
C PHE A 200 19.40 -12.66 -3.33
N THR A 201 18.31 -12.29 -2.69
CA THR A 201 17.10 -13.11 -2.58
C THR A 201 16.42 -13.30 -3.93
N GLY A 202 15.49 -14.25 -3.98
CA GLY A 202 14.61 -14.41 -5.12
C GLY A 202 13.64 -13.22 -5.31
N PRO A 203 13.13 -12.99 -6.53
CA PRO A 203 12.36 -11.79 -6.87
C PRO A 203 11.21 -11.43 -5.92
N ALA A 204 10.48 -12.44 -5.45
CA ALA A 204 9.31 -12.29 -4.60
C ALA A 204 9.66 -11.79 -3.18
N PHE A 205 10.93 -11.91 -2.78
CA PHE A 205 11.42 -11.65 -1.42
C PHE A 205 12.29 -10.40 -1.29
N LEU A 206 12.57 -9.72 -2.41
CA LEU A 206 13.39 -8.51 -2.45
C LEU A 206 12.97 -7.39 -1.49
N PRO A 207 11.67 -7.13 -1.20
CA PRO A 207 11.29 -6.12 -0.20
C PRO A 207 11.99 -6.30 1.15
N TRP A 208 12.04 -7.53 1.66
CA TRP A 208 12.63 -7.83 2.96
C TRP A 208 14.15 -7.81 2.94
N GLN A 209 14.77 -8.08 1.79
CA GLN A 209 16.20 -7.83 1.64
C GLN A 209 16.52 -6.33 1.63
N ARG A 210 15.73 -5.52 0.92
CA ARG A 210 15.91 -4.05 0.85
C ARG A 210 15.76 -3.40 2.22
N MET A 211 14.88 -3.93 3.06
CA MET A 211 14.68 -3.52 4.46
C MET A 211 15.69 -4.14 5.44
N GLY A 212 16.63 -4.97 4.95
CA GLY A 212 17.70 -5.59 5.74
C GLY A 212 17.27 -6.77 6.62
N ASN A 213 16.09 -7.35 6.39
CA ASN A 213 15.54 -8.44 7.20
C ASN A 213 16.11 -9.81 6.83
N ILE A 214 16.36 -10.07 5.54
CA ILE A 214 16.81 -11.37 5.03
C ILE A 214 17.84 -11.19 3.91
N ASN A 215 18.67 -12.21 3.67
CA ASN A 215 19.52 -12.33 2.48
C ASN A 215 19.41 -13.73 1.90
N SER A 216 19.78 -13.88 0.62
CA SER A 216 20.03 -15.18 -0.04
C SER A 216 18.80 -16.08 -0.28
N HIS A 217 17.71 -15.85 0.46
CA HIS A 217 16.49 -16.64 0.47
C HIS A 217 15.86 -16.75 -0.91
N GLU A 218 15.72 -17.99 -1.39
CA GLU A 218 15.11 -18.34 -2.68
C GLU A 218 15.75 -17.64 -3.91
N GLY A 219 17.02 -17.24 -3.78
CA GLY A 219 17.86 -16.79 -4.89
C GLY A 219 18.46 -17.96 -5.70
N PRO A 220 19.39 -17.68 -6.64
CA PRO A 220 19.98 -16.38 -6.95
C PRO A 220 19.04 -15.52 -7.82
N LEU A 221 19.22 -14.19 -7.79
CA LEU A 221 18.48 -13.28 -8.66
C LEU A 221 19.05 -13.27 -10.10
N PRO A 222 18.27 -13.66 -11.13
CA PRO A 222 18.78 -13.67 -12.51
C PRO A 222 19.10 -12.26 -13.06
N GLN A 223 20.10 -12.15 -13.92
CA GLN A 223 20.47 -10.87 -14.55
C GLN A 223 19.33 -10.32 -15.43
N THR A 224 18.66 -11.20 -16.17
CA THR A 224 17.49 -10.91 -17.01
C THR A 224 16.37 -10.22 -16.22
N TRP A 225 16.14 -10.63 -14.96
CA TRP A 225 15.23 -9.96 -14.04
C TRP A 225 15.64 -8.52 -13.78
N MET A 226 16.89 -8.31 -13.37
CA MET A 226 17.42 -6.97 -13.06
C MET A 226 17.29 -6.04 -14.28
N ASP A 227 17.62 -6.54 -15.47
CA ASP A 227 17.53 -5.78 -16.72
C ASP A 227 16.07 -5.43 -17.08
N LYS A 228 15.15 -6.40 -16.99
CA LYS A 228 13.71 -6.17 -17.21
C LYS A 228 13.15 -5.13 -16.25
N LYS A 229 13.42 -5.29 -14.94
CA LYS A 229 12.94 -4.37 -13.91
C LYS A 229 13.56 -2.98 -14.05
N SER A 230 14.81 -2.87 -14.47
CA SER A 230 15.42 -1.57 -14.78
C SER A 230 14.69 -0.86 -15.93
N ASN A 231 14.37 -1.59 -17.00
CA ASN A 231 13.63 -1.02 -18.12
C ASN A 231 12.20 -0.60 -17.74
N ILE A 232 11.54 -1.38 -16.88
CA ILE A 232 10.21 -1.03 -16.35
C ILE A 232 10.30 0.23 -15.47
N GLN A 233 11.29 0.32 -14.57
CA GLN A 233 11.44 1.47 -13.68
C GLN A 233 11.65 2.79 -14.43
N LYS A 234 12.41 2.79 -15.54
CA LYS A 234 12.55 3.97 -16.41
C LYS A 234 11.18 4.49 -16.88
N LYS A 235 10.30 3.58 -17.30
CA LYS A 235 8.97 3.93 -17.78
C LYS A 235 8.04 4.37 -16.64
N ILE A 236 8.11 3.70 -15.49
CA ILE A 236 7.35 4.08 -14.27
C ILE A 236 7.66 5.53 -13.90
N LEU A 237 8.95 5.86 -13.71
CA LEU A 237 9.37 7.19 -13.29
C LEU A 237 9.08 8.24 -14.34
N GLN A 238 9.21 7.91 -15.64
CA GLN A 238 8.83 8.83 -16.71
C GLN A 238 7.33 9.18 -16.66
N LYS A 239 6.45 8.19 -16.51
CA LYS A 239 5.00 8.42 -16.48
C LYS A 239 4.56 9.14 -15.21
N MET A 240 5.10 8.75 -14.05
CA MET A 240 4.84 9.43 -12.77
C MET A 240 5.24 10.92 -12.84
N ARG A 241 6.45 11.24 -13.33
CA ARG A 241 6.90 12.63 -13.49
C ARG A 241 6.07 13.41 -14.50
N ALA A 242 5.66 12.77 -15.61
CA ALA A 242 4.79 13.40 -16.60
C ALA A 242 3.42 13.80 -16.02
N LEU A 243 2.93 13.06 -15.02
CA LEU A 243 1.72 13.36 -14.26
C LEU A 243 1.96 14.29 -13.07
N GLY A 244 3.18 14.81 -12.88
CA GLY A 244 3.52 15.66 -11.74
C GLY A 244 3.48 14.94 -10.40
N MET A 245 3.64 13.62 -10.39
CA MET A 245 3.85 12.85 -9.17
C MET A 245 5.31 12.95 -8.71
N HIS A 246 5.53 12.76 -7.41
CA HIS A 246 6.84 12.75 -6.77
C HIS A 246 7.16 11.34 -6.28
N PRO A 247 7.81 10.50 -7.10
CA PRO A 247 8.11 9.13 -6.71
C PRO A 247 9.12 9.08 -5.56
N VAL A 248 8.83 8.32 -4.51
CA VAL A 248 9.79 8.01 -3.45
C VAL A 248 10.69 6.87 -3.91
N VAL A 249 11.97 7.15 -4.15
CA VAL A 249 12.97 6.21 -4.71
C VAL A 249 13.93 5.73 -3.62
N PRO A 250 14.64 4.59 -3.77
CA PRO A 250 15.48 4.07 -2.69
C PRO A 250 16.72 4.94 -2.41
N ALA A 251 17.23 4.83 -1.18
CA ALA A 251 18.55 5.27 -0.75
C ALA A 251 19.19 4.21 0.15
N PHE A 252 20.50 4.34 0.37
CA PHE A 252 21.24 3.44 1.25
C PHE A 252 20.89 3.66 2.72
N SER A 253 20.54 2.59 3.42
CA SER A 253 20.17 2.58 4.84
C SER A 253 21.17 1.84 5.74
N GLY A 254 22.34 1.44 5.22
CA GLY A 254 23.42 0.84 5.98
C GLY A 254 23.66 -0.66 5.78
N TYR A 255 22.72 -1.37 5.16
CA TYR A 255 22.84 -2.83 4.96
C TYR A 255 23.85 -3.18 3.87
N VAL A 256 24.78 -4.08 4.16
CA VAL A 256 25.85 -4.49 3.24
C VAL A 256 25.91 -6.01 3.06
N PRO A 257 26.40 -6.52 1.92
CA PRO A 257 26.59 -7.96 1.73
C PRO A 257 27.61 -8.56 2.71
N LYS A 258 27.44 -9.82 3.07
CA LYS A 258 28.44 -10.57 3.87
C LYS A 258 29.84 -10.51 3.27
N ALA A 259 29.96 -10.74 1.96
CA ALA A 259 31.24 -10.67 1.24
C ALA A 259 31.90 -9.28 1.31
N PHE A 260 31.11 -8.21 1.43
CA PHE A 260 31.63 -6.87 1.67
C PHE A 260 32.20 -6.77 3.09
N ALA A 261 31.46 -7.22 4.10
CA ALA A 261 31.93 -7.24 5.49
C ALA A 261 33.26 -8.00 5.65
N GLU A 262 33.39 -9.16 5.00
CA GLU A 262 34.62 -9.97 5.02
C GLU A 262 35.82 -9.26 4.35
N LYS A 263 35.57 -8.47 3.31
CA LYS A 263 36.60 -7.73 2.56
C LYS A 263 37.05 -6.45 3.27
N TYR A 264 36.20 -5.88 4.13
CA TYR A 264 36.46 -4.67 4.89
C TYR A 264 36.51 -4.95 6.42
N PRO A 265 37.43 -5.81 6.91
CA PRO A 265 37.45 -6.24 8.31
C PRO A 265 37.83 -5.15 9.32
N LYS A 266 38.29 -3.98 8.84
CA LYS A 266 38.59 -2.80 9.65
C LYS A 266 37.41 -1.84 9.77
N SER A 267 36.40 -2.00 8.92
CA SER A 267 35.20 -1.18 8.98
C SER A 267 34.29 -1.63 10.11
N LYS A 268 33.55 -0.69 10.68
CA LYS A 268 32.58 -0.99 11.74
C LYS A 268 31.33 -1.60 11.13
N ILE A 269 31.34 -2.90 10.95
CA ILE A 269 30.20 -3.66 10.41
C ILE A 269 29.77 -4.67 11.46
N SER A 270 28.49 -4.67 11.81
CA SER A 270 27.89 -5.60 12.77
C SER A 270 27.03 -6.63 12.04
N GLU A 271 27.19 -7.89 12.40
CA GLU A 271 26.23 -8.93 12.03
C GLU A 271 24.98 -8.79 12.91
N LEU A 272 23.81 -8.70 12.28
CA LEU A 272 22.53 -8.57 12.95
C LEU A 272 21.94 -9.95 13.25
N SER A 273 21.09 -10.02 14.27
CA SER A 273 20.33 -11.22 14.58
C SER A 273 19.37 -11.59 13.44
N SER A 274 19.17 -12.88 13.22
CA SER A 274 18.19 -13.39 12.24
C SER A 274 16.78 -12.89 12.57
N TRP A 275 16.04 -12.47 11.54
CA TRP A 275 14.70 -11.87 11.66
C TRP A 275 13.60 -12.94 11.79
N SER A 276 12.46 -12.54 12.39
CA SER A 276 11.23 -13.35 12.51
C SER A 276 11.46 -14.78 13.04
N GLY A 277 12.15 -14.90 14.17
CA GLY A 277 12.33 -16.19 14.85
C GLY A 277 13.44 -17.09 14.29
N GLY A 278 14.15 -16.67 13.24
CA GLY A 278 15.33 -17.36 12.73
C GLY A 278 15.11 -18.12 11.42
N GLY A 279 16.14 -18.84 10.98
CA GLY A 279 16.13 -19.64 9.75
C GLY A 279 16.50 -18.88 8.48
N PHE A 280 16.82 -17.59 8.58
CA PHE A 280 17.37 -16.80 7.48
C PHE A 280 18.85 -16.49 7.71
N GLU A 281 19.60 -16.33 6.62
CA GLU A 281 20.96 -15.82 6.67
C GLU A 281 21.01 -14.41 7.29
N SER A 282 22.03 -14.17 8.11
CA SER A 282 22.23 -12.90 8.80
C SER A 282 22.41 -11.74 7.82
N THR A 283 21.99 -10.56 8.26
CA THR A 283 22.28 -9.29 7.58
C THR A 283 23.44 -8.58 8.27
N PHE A 284 24.23 -7.82 7.51
CA PHE A 284 25.34 -7.02 8.02
C PHE A 284 24.98 -5.54 7.91
N LEU A 285 25.25 -4.79 8.98
CA LEU A 285 24.96 -3.36 9.08
C LEU A 285 26.26 -2.57 9.25
N LEU A 286 26.52 -1.65 8.33
CA LEU A 286 27.60 -0.68 8.40
C LEU A 286 27.22 0.46 9.36
N ASP A 287 28.07 0.72 10.35
CA ASP A 287 27.92 1.82 11.30
C ASP A 287 28.00 3.18 10.55
N PRO A 288 27.09 4.12 10.79
CA PRO A 288 27.07 5.45 10.17
C PRO A 288 28.28 6.32 10.53
N LYS A 289 29.02 5.98 11.58
CA LYS A 289 30.28 6.65 11.96
C LYS A 289 31.45 6.15 11.13
N ASP A 290 31.30 5.03 10.41
CA ASP A 290 32.30 4.58 9.45
C ASP A 290 32.28 5.48 8.20
N PRO A 291 33.43 6.01 7.75
CA PRO A 291 33.49 6.84 6.55
C PRO A 291 32.89 6.20 5.30
N LEU A 292 32.93 4.86 5.20
CA LEU A 292 32.35 4.14 4.07
C LEU A 292 30.82 4.31 3.97
N PHE A 293 30.13 4.62 5.08
CA PHE A 293 28.67 4.76 5.04
C PHE A 293 28.24 5.86 4.08
N LYS A 294 28.85 7.04 4.22
CA LYS A 294 28.58 8.19 3.34
C LYS A 294 29.07 7.93 1.92
N GLU A 295 30.24 7.32 1.77
CA GLU A 295 30.83 7.01 0.45
C GLU A 295 29.91 6.09 -0.36
N ILE A 296 29.50 4.97 0.24
CA ILE A 296 28.61 3.98 -0.39
C ILE A 296 27.24 4.59 -0.66
N GLY A 297 26.64 5.26 0.34
CA GLY A 297 25.29 5.76 0.19
C GLY A 297 25.18 6.91 -0.82
N LYS A 298 26.17 7.80 -0.86
CA LYS A 298 26.26 8.83 -1.90
C LYS A 298 26.44 8.19 -3.27
N ARG A 299 27.35 7.22 -3.40
CA ARG A 299 27.60 6.57 -4.69
C ARG A 299 26.39 5.81 -5.21
N PHE A 300 25.63 5.16 -4.33
CA PHE A 300 24.36 4.51 -4.70
C PHE A 300 23.37 5.52 -5.30
N ILE A 301 23.17 6.68 -4.65
CA ILE A 301 22.25 7.71 -5.15
C ILE A 301 22.74 8.31 -6.47
N GLU A 302 24.05 8.51 -6.64
CA GLU A 302 24.65 8.95 -7.90
C GLU A 302 24.36 7.95 -9.02
N LEU A 303 24.66 6.66 -8.82
CA LEU A 303 24.39 5.60 -9.79
C LEU A 303 22.89 5.49 -10.13
N TYR A 304 22.03 5.56 -9.11
CA TYR A 304 20.59 5.56 -9.31
C TYR A 304 20.14 6.77 -10.15
N SER A 305 20.67 7.95 -9.85
CA SER A 305 20.34 9.19 -10.55
C SER A 305 20.89 9.23 -11.98
N GLU A 306 22.06 8.64 -12.23
CA GLU A 306 22.62 8.45 -13.58
C GLU A 306 21.70 7.56 -14.43
N LEU A 307 21.14 6.48 -13.84
CA LEU A 307 20.32 5.51 -14.56
C LEU A 307 18.86 5.96 -14.75
N TYR A 308 18.28 6.62 -13.75
CA TYR A 308 16.84 6.89 -13.67
C TYR A 308 16.48 8.38 -13.58
N GLY A 309 17.48 9.27 -13.47
CA GLY A 309 17.29 10.68 -13.16
C GLY A 309 17.07 10.93 -11.66
N GLN A 310 17.41 12.14 -11.22
CA GLN A 310 17.26 12.58 -9.83
C GLN A 310 15.79 12.55 -9.35
N SER A 311 15.59 12.37 -8.05
CA SER A 311 14.29 12.49 -7.38
C SER A 311 14.36 13.52 -6.26
N ASP A 312 13.19 13.96 -5.79
CA ASP A 312 13.08 14.86 -4.63
C ASP A 312 13.00 14.08 -3.31
N PHE A 313 12.60 12.81 -3.36
CA PHE A 313 12.27 11.99 -2.18
C PHE A 313 13.03 10.65 -2.21
N TYR A 314 13.80 10.39 -1.16
CA TYR A 314 14.63 9.19 -1.02
C TYR A 314 14.26 8.40 0.23
N LEU A 315 13.82 7.15 0.04
CA LEU A 315 13.48 6.21 1.09
C LEU A 315 14.76 5.55 1.64
N ALA A 316 15.09 5.85 2.89
CA ALA A 316 16.10 5.13 3.63
C ALA A 316 15.46 4.60 4.92
N ASP A 317 15.08 3.33 4.90
CA ASP A 317 14.53 2.62 6.05
C ASP A 317 15.63 1.80 6.72
N SER A 318 16.26 2.40 7.73
CA SER A 318 17.11 1.69 8.67
C SER A 318 16.24 1.17 9.82
N PHE A 319 16.46 -0.07 10.26
CA PHE A 319 15.86 -0.63 11.48
C PHE A 319 14.38 -1.04 11.41
N ASN A 320 13.88 -1.36 10.21
CA ASN A 320 12.55 -1.96 10.10
C ASN A 320 12.53 -3.34 10.79
N GLU A 321 11.84 -3.43 11.94
CA GLU A 321 11.74 -4.62 12.79
C GLU A 321 13.10 -5.15 13.31
N ILE A 322 14.08 -4.26 13.45
CA ILE A 322 15.42 -4.55 13.94
C ILE A 322 15.80 -3.44 14.95
N GLN A 323 16.49 -3.78 16.05
CA GLN A 323 16.97 -2.76 16.99
C GLN A 323 18.30 -2.15 16.54
N PRO A 324 18.47 -0.81 16.58
CA PRO A 324 19.75 -0.17 16.33
C PRO A 324 20.82 -0.64 17.32
N PRO A 325 22.05 -0.98 16.87
CA PRO A 325 23.13 -1.42 17.74
C PRO A 325 23.82 -0.22 18.39
N VAL A 326 23.10 0.48 19.27
CA VAL A 326 23.61 1.62 20.05
C VAL A 326 24.01 1.21 21.46
N SER A 327 25.01 1.87 22.02
CA SER A 327 25.40 1.69 23.42
C SER A 327 24.34 2.28 24.37
N GLU A 328 24.07 1.61 25.50
CA GLU A 328 23.08 2.09 26.47
C GLU A 328 23.51 3.44 27.06
N GLU A 329 24.81 3.63 27.30
CA GLU A 329 25.36 4.86 27.87
C GLU A 329 25.25 6.07 26.92
N ASN A 330 25.30 5.87 25.60
CA ASN A 330 25.27 6.94 24.60
C ASN A 330 24.08 6.85 23.64
N LYS A 331 23.04 6.08 23.99
CA LYS A 331 21.89 5.73 23.13
C LYS A 331 21.37 6.92 22.32
N TYR A 332 21.06 8.03 22.99
CA TYR A 332 20.46 9.20 22.33
C TYR A 332 21.44 9.95 21.42
N GLU A 333 22.71 10.09 21.82
CA GLU A 333 23.70 10.74 20.97
C GLU A 333 23.95 9.92 19.71
N GLU A 334 24.10 8.60 19.86
CA GLU A 334 24.30 7.69 18.74
C GLU A 334 23.09 7.69 17.80
N LEU A 335 21.85 7.59 18.32
CA LEU A 335 20.64 7.72 17.50
C LEU A 335 20.58 9.04 16.73
N SER A 336 20.94 10.14 17.39
CA SER A 336 20.99 11.47 16.75
C SER A 336 22.04 11.53 15.64
N ASP A 337 23.20 10.90 15.82
CA ASP A 337 24.22 10.76 14.78
C ASP A 337 23.76 9.85 13.63
N TYR A 338 23.04 8.77 13.90
CA TYR A 338 22.44 7.90 12.87
C TYR A 338 21.54 8.72 11.94
N GLY A 339 20.53 9.40 12.49
CA GLY A 339 19.60 10.21 11.69
C GLY A 339 20.31 11.33 10.92
N LYS A 340 21.31 11.97 11.54
CA LYS A 340 22.15 12.97 10.87
C LYS A 340 22.89 12.38 9.67
N THR A 341 23.60 11.27 9.84
CA THR A 341 24.43 10.69 8.77
C THR A 341 23.58 10.24 7.58
N ILE A 342 22.42 9.62 7.83
CA ILE A 342 21.50 9.21 6.76
C ILE A 342 21.08 10.42 5.93
N TYR A 343 20.61 11.48 6.60
CA TYR A 343 20.20 12.70 5.92
C TYR A 343 21.35 13.40 5.19
N GLU A 344 22.52 13.55 5.83
CA GLU A 344 23.68 14.17 5.21
C GLU A 344 24.13 13.40 3.96
N THR A 345 24.08 12.08 3.98
CA THR A 345 24.40 11.24 2.81
C THR A 345 23.48 11.55 1.63
N ILE A 346 22.16 11.62 1.87
CA ILE A 346 21.17 11.99 0.85
C ILE A 346 21.43 13.41 0.33
N ASN A 347 21.62 14.37 1.24
CA ASN A 347 21.79 15.78 0.88
C ASN A 347 23.14 16.07 0.19
N GLU A 348 24.19 15.32 0.50
CA GLU A 348 25.49 15.40 -0.18
C GLU A 348 25.43 14.84 -1.61
N ALA A 349 24.58 13.84 -1.86
CA ALA A 349 24.35 13.28 -3.19
C ALA A 349 23.41 14.17 -4.04
N VAL A 350 22.31 14.62 -3.44
CA VAL A 350 21.32 15.50 -4.09
C VAL A 350 20.94 16.63 -3.13
N PRO A 351 21.58 17.80 -3.24
CA PRO A 351 21.32 18.94 -2.36
C PRO A 351 19.85 19.36 -2.36
N GLY A 352 19.26 19.38 -1.17
CA GLY A 352 17.86 19.74 -0.99
C GLY A 352 16.85 18.63 -1.28
N ALA A 353 17.28 17.39 -1.47
CA ALA A 353 16.38 16.24 -1.42
C ALA A 353 15.84 16.02 0.01
N THR A 354 14.70 15.33 0.09
CA THR A 354 14.02 14.99 1.33
C THR A 354 14.23 13.52 1.64
N TRP A 355 14.66 13.23 2.86
CA TRP A 355 14.65 11.87 3.39
C TRP A 355 13.21 11.47 3.70
N VAL A 356 12.81 10.29 3.22
CA VAL A 356 11.55 9.64 3.58
C VAL A 356 11.87 8.40 4.41
N MET A 357 11.11 8.19 5.48
CA MET A 357 11.22 6.98 6.30
C MET A 357 9.84 6.46 6.70
N GLN A 358 9.75 5.15 6.93
CA GLN A 358 8.58 4.48 7.45
C GLN A 358 8.46 4.67 8.98
N GLY A 359 7.30 5.12 9.45
CA GLY A 359 7.01 5.30 10.88
C GLY A 359 6.75 3.99 11.65
N TRP A 360 6.69 2.85 10.96
CA TRP A 360 6.37 1.53 11.52
C TRP A 360 7.19 1.17 12.76
N LEU A 361 8.50 1.39 12.70
CA LEU A 361 9.44 1.00 13.75
C LEU A 361 9.11 1.62 15.12
N PHE A 362 8.60 2.87 15.14
CA PHE A 362 8.20 3.56 16.36
C PHE A 362 6.95 2.94 17.01
N GLY A 363 6.09 2.30 16.22
CA GLY A 363 4.92 1.57 16.73
C GLY A 363 5.23 0.12 17.07
N ASN A 364 6.04 -0.55 16.24
CA ASN A 364 6.34 -1.96 16.38
C ASN A 364 7.20 -2.30 17.59
N ASP A 365 8.20 -1.47 17.89
CA ASP A 365 9.04 -1.60 19.09
C ASP A 365 8.97 -0.33 19.93
N LYS A 366 7.76 -0.04 20.42
CA LYS A 366 7.47 1.15 21.24
C LYS A 366 8.26 1.20 22.57
N ASP A 367 8.73 0.05 23.05
CA ASP A 367 9.48 -0.05 24.30
C ASP A 367 10.92 0.43 24.08
N TYR A 368 11.51 0.13 22.92
CA TYR A 368 12.79 0.71 22.52
C TYR A 368 12.65 2.18 22.07
N TRP A 369 11.67 2.47 21.21
CA TRP A 369 11.41 3.76 20.57
C TRP A 369 10.55 4.68 21.45
N THR A 370 11.08 5.01 22.64
CA THR A 370 10.50 6.02 23.52
C THR A 370 10.47 7.40 22.86
N LYS A 371 9.80 8.36 23.50
CA LYS A 371 9.80 9.76 23.05
C LYS A 371 11.22 10.32 22.92
N GLU A 372 12.06 10.04 23.91
CA GLU A 372 13.45 10.52 23.94
C GLU A 372 14.28 9.87 22.83
N ALA A 373 14.11 8.57 22.59
CA ALA A 373 14.83 7.85 21.54
C ALA A 373 14.41 8.35 20.14
N THR A 374 13.11 8.51 19.92
CA THR A 374 12.55 9.01 18.66
C THR A 374 12.97 10.46 18.42
N MET A 375 12.82 11.33 19.41
CA MET A 375 13.26 12.72 19.33
C MET A 375 14.76 12.82 19.05
N ALA A 376 15.58 12.00 19.72
CA ALA A 376 17.02 11.97 19.49
C ALA A 376 17.34 11.59 18.04
N PHE A 377 16.78 10.50 17.53
CA PHE A 377 16.99 10.04 16.16
C PHE A 377 16.66 11.11 15.10
N LEU A 378 15.58 11.87 15.32
CA LEU A 378 15.11 12.90 14.38
C LEU A 378 15.80 14.27 14.57
N SER A 379 16.46 14.50 15.72
CA SER A 379 16.86 15.85 16.19
C SER A 379 17.81 16.61 15.26
N LYS A 380 18.76 15.92 14.61
CA LYS A 380 19.80 16.54 13.78
C LYS A 380 19.45 16.64 12.29
N VAL A 381 18.19 16.37 11.92
CA VAL A 381 17.68 16.50 10.55
C VAL A 381 16.79 17.75 10.45
N PRO A 382 16.91 18.61 9.42
CA PRO A 382 16.03 19.77 9.27
C PRO A 382 14.54 19.37 9.11
N ASP A 383 13.63 20.13 9.73
CA ASP A 383 12.20 19.79 9.79
C ASP A 383 11.52 19.65 8.41
N ASN A 384 11.98 20.44 7.43
CA ASN A 384 11.46 20.44 6.06
C ASN A 384 12.23 19.51 5.11
N ARG A 385 13.08 18.62 5.65
CA ARG A 385 13.93 17.69 4.89
C ARG A 385 13.75 16.23 5.30
N LEU A 386 12.74 15.96 6.12
CA LEU A 386 12.34 14.62 6.53
C LEU A 386 10.82 14.50 6.48
N ILE A 387 10.32 13.46 5.81
CA ILE A 387 8.93 13.02 5.88
C ILE A 387 8.88 11.65 6.56
N ILE A 388 8.16 11.57 7.68
CA ILE A 388 7.81 10.29 8.31
C ILE A 388 6.46 9.82 7.76
N GLN A 389 6.43 8.62 7.18
CA GLN A 389 5.19 8.00 6.74
C GLN A 389 4.56 7.22 7.90
N ASP A 390 3.64 7.85 8.64
CA ASP A 390 2.88 7.19 9.70
C ASP A 390 1.65 6.50 9.11
N TYR A 391 1.92 5.40 8.41
CA TYR A 391 0.91 4.67 7.65
C TYR A 391 0.25 3.55 8.45
N ALA A 392 0.55 3.34 9.73
CA ALA A 392 0.01 2.20 10.49
C ALA A 392 -1.09 2.60 11.48
N ASN A 393 -1.87 3.65 11.20
CA ASN A 393 -2.85 4.20 12.15
C ASN A 393 -4.08 3.30 12.41
N ASP A 394 -4.26 2.26 11.61
CA ASP A 394 -5.18 1.15 11.82
C ASP A 394 -4.65 0.09 12.81
N ARG A 395 -3.39 0.20 13.24
CA ARG A 395 -2.72 -0.66 14.23
C ARG A 395 -2.14 0.12 15.42
N TYR A 396 -1.47 1.24 15.17
CA TYR A 396 -0.68 2.01 16.15
C TYR A 396 -1.01 3.49 16.08
N LYS A 397 -1.11 4.16 17.24
CA LYS A 397 -1.27 5.64 17.31
C LYS A 397 0.09 6.31 17.45
N VAL A 398 0.98 6.16 16.47
CA VAL A 398 2.38 6.59 16.61
C VAL A 398 2.48 8.11 16.73
N TRP A 399 1.91 8.87 15.80
CA TRP A 399 2.01 10.34 15.83
C TRP A 399 1.51 10.97 17.14
N GLU A 400 0.45 10.41 17.75
CA GLU A 400 -0.08 10.89 19.03
C GLU A 400 0.92 10.68 20.16
N HIS A 401 1.55 9.50 20.22
CA HIS A 401 2.55 9.17 21.23
C HIS A 401 3.88 9.88 21.01
N GLN A 402 4.22 10.23 19.77
CA GLN A 402 5.46 10.90 19.39
C GLN A 402 5.29 12.41 19.15
N GLU A 403 4.21 13.01 19.67
CA GLU A 403 3.95 14.47 19.63
C GLU A 403 4.06 15.07 18.22
N ALA A 404 3.44 14.40 17.26
CA ALA A 404 3.49 14.75 15.84
C ALA A 404 4.93 14.93 15.31
N PHE A 405 5.83 14.05 15.76
CA PHE A 405 7.22 13.93 15.31
C PHE A 405 8.03 15.23 15.47
N TYR A 406 7.80 15.97 16.56
CA TYR A 406 8.69 17.06 17.00
C TYR A 406 9.00 18.13 15.93
N GLY A 407 8.01 18.44 15.08
CA GLY A 407 8.10 19.46 14.03
C GLY A 407 8.43 18.94 12.63
N LYS A 408 8.86 17.67 12.51
CA LYS A 408 9.12 17.04 11.20
C LYS A 408 7.85 16.93 10.37
N GLN A 409 7.99 16.97 9.04
CA GLN A 409 6.88 16.65 8.16
C GLN A 409 6.48 15.19 8.31
N TRP A 410 5.17 14.91 8.23
CA TRP A 410 4.69 13.54 8.30
C TRP A 410 3.39 13.35 7.50
N THR A 411 3.13 12.11 7.09
CA THR A 411 1.89 11.70 6.44
C THR A 411 1.10 10.77 7.35
N TYR A 412 -0.23 10.86 7.28
CA TYR A 412 -1.14 9.99 8.04
C TYR A 412 -1.77 8.96 7.12
N GLY A 413 -1.67 7.68 7.44
CA GLY A 413 -2.27 6.65 6.60
C GLY A 413 -2.57 5.34 7.31
N TYR A 414 -2.98 4.37 6.51
CA TYR A 414 -3.31 3.02 6.96
C TYR A 414 -2.53 1.98 6.18
N VAL A 415 -2.19 0.86 6.83
CA VAL A 415 -1.67 -0.28 6.10
C VAL A 415 -2.82 -0.86 5.30
N HIS A 416 -3.98 -1.02 5.95
CA HIS A 416 -5.16 -1.72 5.48
C HIS A 416 -4.88 -3.20 5.19
N ASN A 417 -4.03 -3.50 4.19
CA ASN A 417 -3.73 -4.85 3.77
C ASN A 417 -2.40 -5.38 4.29
N TYR A 418 -2.43 -6.57 4.87
CA TYR A 418 -1.27 -7.32 5.33
C TYR A 418 -1.10 -8.63 4.55
N GLY A 419 0.11 -8.87 4.06
CA GLY A 419 0.51 -10.07 3.35
C GLY A 419 -0.05 -10.20 1.93
N GLY A 420 -0.89 -9.28 1.45
CA GLY A 420 -1.75 -9.50 0.27
C GLY A 420 -2.92 -10.44 0.54
N SER A 421 -3.22 -10.72 1.82
CA SER A 421 -4.34 -11.57 2.19
C SER A 421 -5.66 -10.88 1.85
N ASN A 422 -6.60 -11.63 1.27
CA ASN A 422 -7.81 -11.07 0.63
C ASN A 422 -9.15 -11.59 1.21
N PRO A 423 -9.38 -11.59 2.54
CA PRO A 423 -10.76 -11.62 3.05
C PRO A 423 -11.51 -10.33 2.69
N VAL A 424 -12.83 -10.32 2.87
CA VAL A 424 -13.63 -9.10 2.77
C VAL A 424 -13.58 -8.38 4.10
N TYR A 425 -13.05 -7.15 4.14
CA TYR A 425 -12.94 -6.35 5.35
C TYR A 425 -12.70 -4.86 5.06
N GLY A 426 -12.78 -4.06 6.12
CA GLY A 426 -12.41 -2.64 6.17
C GLY A 426 -13.10 -1.98 7.35
N ASP A 427 -12.94 -0.67 7.52
CA ASP A 427 -13.75 0.08 8.48
C ASP A 427 -14.00 1.52 8.01
N LEU A 428 -15.02 1.70 7.16
CA LEU A 428 -15.30 3.01 6.55
C LEU A 428 -15.71 4.06 7.59
N ASN A 429 -16.35 3.65 8.69
CA ASN A 429 -16.70 4.59 9.75
C ASN A 429 -15.46 5.02 10.52
N PHE A 430 -14.55 4.09 10.83
CA PHE A 430 -13.26 4.39 11.46
C PHE A 430 -12.45 5.35 10.60
N TYR A 431 -12.26 5.10 9.30
CA TYR A 431 -11.47 5.99 8.43
C TYR A 431 -12.03 7.42 8.40
N ASN A 432 -13.37 7.56 8.35
CA ASN A 432 -14.03 8.87 8.39
C ASN A 432 -13.80 9.60 9.72
N GLN A 433 -13.97 8.89 10.83
CA GLN A 433 -13.85 9.45 12.18
C GLN A 433 -12.41 9.85 12.49
N GLU A 434 -11.46 8.98 12.16
CA GLU A 434 -10.03 9.24 12.33
C GLU A 434 -9.58 10.47 11.56
N LEU A 435 -9.96 10.60 10.29
CA LEU A 435 -9.60 11.77 9.50
C LEU A 435 -10.19 13.06 10.09
N LYS A 436 -11.46 13.05 10.54
CA LYS A 436 -12.07 14.20 11.21
C LYS A 436 -11.31 14.56 12.48
N SER A 437 -11.07 13.59 13.34
CA SER A 437 -10.33 13.79 14.59
C SER A 437 -8.92 14.32 14.33
N LEU A 438 -8.22 13.80 13.31
CA LEU A 438 -6.91 14.30 12.89
C LEU A 438 -6.99 15.76 12.44
N LEU A 439 -7.94 16.11 11.57
CA LEU A 439 -8.07 17.46 11.05
C LEU A 439 -8.48 18.48 12.12
N ASP A 440 -9.28 18.07 13.11
CA ASP A 440 -9.72 18.93 14.21
C ASP A 440 -8.66 19.06 15.34
N ASN A 441 -7.66 18.17 15.37
CA ASN A 441 -6.64 18.18 16.40
C ASN A 441 -5.60 19.31 16.19
N SER A 442 -5.51 20.24 17.14
CA SER A 442 -4.54 21.35 17.11
C SER A 442 -3.08 20.90 17.21
N ASN A 443 -2.83 19.69 17.71
CA ASN A 443 -1.50 19.14 17.95
C ASN A 443 -1.00 18.26 16.78
N LYS A 444 -1.70 18.20 15.65
CA LYS A 444 -1.29 17.43 14.46
C LYS A 444 0.03 17.89 13.83
N GLY A 445 0.59 19.02 14.27
CA GLY A 445 1.89 19.50 13.83
C GLY A 445 1.99 19.69 12.32
N ASN A 446 3.09 19.25 11.73
CA ASN A 446 3.42 19.44 10.32
C ASN A 446 2.92 18.28 9.44
N LEU A 447 1.61 18.02 9.51
CA LEU A 447 0.93 17.04 8.69
C LEU A 447 0.88 17.51 7.23
N VAL A 448 1.56 16.79 6.33
CA VAL A 448 1.68 17.16 4.91
C VAL A 448 0.96 16.22 3.95
N GLY A 449 0.55 15.04 4.39
CA GLY A 449 -0.08 14.07 3.50
C GLY A 449 -0.99 13.05 4.15
N TYR A 450 -1.71 12.33 3.29
CA TYR A 450 -2.68 11.30 3.67
C TYR A 450 -2.72 10.17 2.65
N GLY A 451 -2.93 8.92 3.06
CA GLY A 451 -3.09 7.83 2.10
C GLY A 451 -3.06 6.44 2.70
N VAL A 452 -2.64 5.47 1.90
CA VAL A 452 -2.49 4.06 2.31
C VAL A 452 -1.21 3.46 1.77
N MET A 453 -0.60 2.60 2.58
CA MET A 453 0.58 1.83 2.21
C MET A 453 0.29 0.34 2.43
N PRO A 454 -0.53 -0.28 1.56
CA PRO A 454 -0.89 -1.68 1.67
C PRO A 454 0.27 -2.61 1.36
N GLU A 455 0.42 -3.70 2.12
CA GLU A 455 1.41 -4.73 1.79
C GLU A 455 1.06 -5.47 0.50
N GLY A 456 -0.23 -5.62 0.16
CA GLY A 456 -0.67 -6.18 -1.12
C GLY A 456 -1.98 -5.59 -1.63
N LEU A 457 -2.20 -5.69 -2.95
CA LEU A 457 -3.28 -5.03 -3.68
C LEU A 457 -4.37 -6.01 -4.17
N ASN A 458 -5.24 -5.55 -5.07
CA ASN A 458 -6.27 -6.34 -5.77
C ASN A 458 -7.34 -6.94 -4.83
N ASN A 459 -7.72 -6.22 -3.77
CA ASN A 459 -8.77 -6.64 -2.84
C ASN A 459 -9.47 -5.44 -2.21
N ASN A 460 -10.71 -5.63 -1.73
CA ASN A 460 -11.49 -4.61 -1.00
C ASN A 460 -11.49 -3.20 -1.66
N PRO A 461 -11.75 -3.08 -2.97
CA PRO A 461 -11.59 -1.82 -3.71
C PRO A 461 -12.43 -0.66 -3.14
N VAL A 462 -13.58 -0.96 -2.52
CA VAL A 462 -14.43 0.02 -1.82
C VAL A 462 -13.66 0.80 -0.74
N VAL A 463 -12.70 0.18 -0.07
CA VAL A 463 -11.90 0.83 0.98
C VAL A 463 -10.93 1.84 0.36
N TYR A 464 -10.25 1.47 -0.71
CA TYR A 464 -9.30 2.34 -1.41
C TYR A 464 -9.99 3.52 -2.07
N GLU A 465 -11.11 3.29 -2.75
CA GLU A 465 -11.98 4.36 -3.29
C GLU A 465 -12.40 5.34 -2.20
N TYR A 466 -12.85 4.83 -1.05
CA TYR A 466 -13.31 5.68 0.04
C TYR A 466 -12.19 6.51 0.67
N ILE A 467 -11.04 5.89 0.93
CA ILE A 467 -9.89 6.58 1.55
C ILE A 467 -9.40 7.72 0.64
N TYR A 468 -9.29 7.50 -0.67
CA TYR A 468 -8.82 8.57 -1.54
C TYR A 468 -9.87 9.68 -1.73
N ASP A 469 -11.18 9.38 -1.70
CA ASP A 469 -12.21 10.42 -1.66
C ASP A 469 -12.19 11.22 -0.35
N LEU A 470 -11.94 10.57 0.79
CA LEU A 470 -11.84 11.23 2.10
C LEU A 470 -10.80 12.36 2.10
N ALA A 471 -9.68 12.20 1.37
CA ALA A 471 -8.65 13.23 1.27
C ALA A 471 -9.16 14.54 0.65
N TRP A 472 -10.14 14.47 -0.24
CA TRP A 472 -10.73 15.63 -0.92
C TRP A 472 -11.98 16.15 -0.23
N GLU A 473 -12.79 15.25 0.34
CA GLU A 473 -14.05 15.60 1.00
C GLU A 473 -13.89 15.93 2.49
N GLN A 474 -12.71 15.65 3.06
CA GLN A 474 -12.34 15.96 4.44
C GLN A 474 -13.31 15.31 5.45
N GLY A 475 -13.83 14.13 5.10
CA GLY A 475 -14.81 13.38 5.88
C GLY A 475 -16.20 14.01 5.99
N LYS A 476 -16.48 15.12 5.29
CA LYS A 476 -17.76 15.87 5.43
C LYS A 476 -18.96 15.08 4.90
N GLU A 477 -18.78 14.27 3.87
CA GLU A 477 -19.82 13.40 3.36
C GLU A 477 -20.06 12.21 4.33
N PRO A 478 -21.31 11.89 4.70
CA PRO A 478 -21.62 10.69 5.45
C PRO A 478 -21.37 9.42 4.61
N VAL A 479 -20.78 8.38 5.22
CA VAL A 479 -20.53 7.05 4.59
C VAL A 479 -21.73 6.53 3.81
N LYS A 480 -22.95 6.71 4.35
CA LYS A 480 -24.19 6.26 3.71
C LYS A 480 -24.46 6.91 2.35
N GLU A 481 -24.20 8.22 2.23
CA GLU A 481 -24.45 8.96 0.99
C GLU A 481 -23.35 8.66 -0.02
N TRP A 482 -22.08 8.64 0.44
CA TRP A 482 -20.94 8.21 -0.37
C TRP A 482 -21.17 6.81 -0.97
N LEU A 483 -21.58 5.85 -0.14
CA LEU A 483 -21.83 4.46 -0.55
C LEU A 483 -22.91 4.38 -1.64
N LYS A 484 -23.93 5.25 -1.59
CA LYS A 484 -24.98 5.27 -2.62
C LYS A 484 -24.40 5.70 -3.97
N THR A 485 -23.55 6.73 -3.99
CA THR A 485 -22.85 7.18 -5.19
C THR A 485 -21.92 6.10 -5.72
N TYR A 486 -21.09 5.52 -4.85
CA TYR A 486 -20.18 4.42 -5.17
C TYR A 486 -20.91 3.23 -5.81
N LEU A 487 -21.99 2.74 -5.21
CA LEU A 487 -22.72 1.57 -5.73
C LEU A 487 -23.42 1.88 -7.06
N ASN A 488 -23.94 3.10 -7.25
CA ASN A 488 -24.51 3.50 -8.54
C ASN A 488 -23.43 3.57 -9.62
N ALA A 489 -22.24 4.08 -9.32
CA ALA A 489 -21.13 4.05 -10.26
C ALA A 489 -20.68 2.61 -10.58
N ARG A 490 -20.52 1.78 -9.54
CA ARG A 490 -20.06 0.39 -9.63
C ARG A 490 -21.02 -0.52 -10.38
N TYR A 491 -22.33 -0.39 -10.15
CA TYR A 491 -23.34 -1.27 -10.73
C TYR A 491 -24.16 -0.63 -11.85
N GLY A 492 -23.97 0.67 -12.08
CA GLY A 492 -24.77 1.49 -13.01
C GLY A 492 -26.12 1.93 -12.43
N ASN A 493 -26.71 1.13 -11.56
CA ASN A 493 -27.88 1.48 -10.75
C ASN A 493 -27.96 0.54 -9.54
N THR A 494 -28.44 1.04 -8.40
CA THR A 494 -28.55 0.26 -7.16
C THR A 494 -29.99 0.19 -6.70
N SER A 495 -30.52 -1.03 -6.51
CA SER A 495 -31.84 -1.22 -5.91
C SER A 495 -31.81 -0.98 -4.40
N ASP A 496 -32.95 -0.66 -3.80
CA ASP A 496 -33.06 -0.52 -2.34
C ASP A 496 -32.65 -1.81 -1.60
N THR A 497 -32.88 -2.97 -2.21
CA THR A 497 -32.48 -4.27 -1.65
C THR A 497 -30.97 -4.41 -1.63
N VAL A 498 -30.28 -4.11 -2.74
CA VAL A 498 -28.81 -4.13 -2.82
C VAL A 498 -28.21 -3.14 -1.83
N PHE A 499 -28.76 -1.93 -1.75
CA PHE A 499 -28.30 -0.93 -0.78
C PHE A 499 -28.49 -1.38 0.67
N LYS A 500 -29.61 -2.05 0.99
CA LYS A 500 -29.82 -2.66 2.33
C LYS A 500 -28.81 -3.77 2.62
N ALA A 501 -28.50 -4.61 1.64
CA ALA A 501 -27.49 -5.65 1.78
C ALA A 501 -26.10 -5.04 2.07
N TRP A 502 -25.72 -4.00 1.33
CA TRP A 502 -24.46 -3.29 1.55
C TRP A 502 -24.38 -2.61 2.92
N LYS A 503 -25.47 -2.06 3.45
CA LYS A 503 -25.48 -1.57 4.85
C LYS A 503 -25.18 -2.69 5.85
N LEU A 504 -25.72 -3.89 5.65
CA LEU A 504 -25.39 -5.04 6.49
C LEU A 504 -23.92 -5.46 6.35
N LEU A 505 -23.32 -5.32 5.16
CA LEU A 505 -21.88 -5.51 4.96
C LEU A 505 -21.07 -4.44 5.70
N ILE A 506 -21.50 -3.16 5.65
CA ILE A 506 -20.89 -2.08 6.43
C ILE A 506 -20.90 -2.39 7.92
N GLU A 507 -22.05 -2.79 8.45
CA GLU A 507 -22.20 -3.13 9.87
C GLU A 507 -21.57 -4.48 10.27
N SER A 508 -20.88 -5.15 9.34
CA SER A 508 -20.26 -6.44 9.53
C SER A 508 -18.78 -6.41 9.14
N VAL A 509 -18.45 -6.73 7.90
CA VAL A 509 -17.06 -6.86 7.42
C VAL A 509 -16.38 -5.52 7.22
N TYR A 510 -17.10 -4.48 6.79
CA TYR A 510 -16.55 -3.13 6.70
C TYR A 510 -16.71 -2.32 8.01
N SER A 511 -16.66 -3.03 9.15
CA SER A 511 -16.45 -2.53 10.52
C SER A 511 -15.42 -3.41 11.25
N THR A 512 -14.42 -3.94 10.53
CA THR A 512 -13.42 -4.88 11.04
C THR A 512 -12.00 -4.36 10.78
N LYS A 513 -11.20 -4.27 11.85
CA LYS A 513 -9.75 -4.06 11.77
C LYS A 513 -9.05 -5.39 11.54
N TYR A 514 -8.53 -5.59 10.33
CA TYR A 514 -8.05 -6.91 9.92
C TYR A 514 -6.83 -7.40 10.69
N TRP A 515 -5.95 -6.50 11.14
CA TRP A 515 -4.79 -6.88 11.94
C TRP A 515 -5.19 -7.73 13.15
N GLU A 516 -6.27 -7.39 13.86
CA GLU A 516 -6.67 -8.13 15.07
C GLU A 516 -7.21 -9.52 14.74
N THR A 517 -8.01 -9.63 13.67
CA THR A 517 -8.75 -10.86 13.34
C THR A 517 -7.94 -11.87 12.54
N ARG A 518 -6.84 -11.46 11.90
CA ARG A 518 -5.98 -12.38 11.14
C ARG A 518 -5.07 -13.27 11.98
N TRP A 519 -4.85 -12.94 13.26
CA TRP A 519 -3.94 -13.66 14.14
C TRP A 519 -4.68 -14.57 15.12
N TRP A 520 -4.23 -15.81 15.24
CA TRP A 520 -4.65 -16.72 16.30
C TRP A 520 -3.53 -17.70 16.63
N ASP A 521 -3.22 -17.89 17.92
CA ASP A 521 -2.11 -18.72 18.42
C ASP A 521 -0.77 -18.42 17.70
N SER A 522 -0.47 -17.14 17.51
CA SER A 522 0.72 -16.64 16.78
C SER A 522 0.81 -17.10 15.32
N ARG A 523 -0.32 -17.45 14.68
CA ARG A 523 -0.41 -17.81 13.26
C ARG A 523 -1.26 -16.81 12.49
N ALA A 524 -0.70 -16.23 11.45
CA ALA A 524 -1.39 -15.33 10.54
C ALA A 524 -2.30 -16.09 9.56
N GLY A 525 -3.20 -15.35 8.90
CA GLY A 525 -4.08 -15.86 7.84
C GLY A 525 -5.55 -15.49 8.03
N ALA A 526 -6.25 -15.30 6.91
CA ALA A 526 -7.61 -14.74 6.88
C ALA A 526 -8.66 -15.57 7.62
N TYR A 527 -8.53 -16.89 7.58
CA TYR A 527 -9.46 -17.87 8.14
C TYR A 527 -8.69 -18.94 8.89
N LEU A 528 -9.33 -19.62 9.83
CA LEU A 528 -8.75 -20.77 10.51
C LEU A 528 -8.37 -21.87 9.50
N PHE A 529 -9.20 -22.09 8.48
CA PHE A 529 -8.93 -23.02 7.39
C PHE A 529 -7.60 -22.76 6.66
N PHE A 530 -7.10 -21.53 6.66
CA PHE A 530 -5.85 -21.19 5.97
C PHE A 530 -4.62 -21.36 6.86
N LYS A 531 -4.79 -21.58 8.16
CA LYS A 531 -3.70 -21.81 9.10
C LYS A 531 -3.34 -23.30 9.09
N ARG A 532 -2.06 -23.62 9.30
CA ARG A 532 -1.64 -25.01 9.50
C ARG A 532 -2.49 -25.71 10.59
N PRO A 533 -2.99 -26.94 10.37
CA PRO A 533 -3.85 -27.65 11.31
C PRO A 533 -3.26 -27.85 12.72
N THR A 534 -4.14 -27.96 13.73
CA THR A 534 -3.78 -28.26 15.14
C THR A 534 -5.01 -28.71 15.93
N LEU A 535 -4.85 -29.49 17.01
CA LEU A 535 -5.98 -29.83 17.89
C LEU A 535 -6.53 -28.61 18.64
N LYS A 536 -5.68 -27.60 18.88
CA LYS A 536 -6.05 -26.39 19.62
C LYS A 536 -7.15 -25.56 18.97
N ILE A 537 -7.48 -25.81 17.70
CA ILE A 537 -8.51 -25.04 17.00
C ILE A 537 -9.87 -25.06 17.72
N THR A 538 -10.11 -26.02 18.61
CA THR A 538 -11.31 -26.03 19.45
C THR A 538 -11.45 -24.82 20.37
N GLU A 539 -10.36 -24.07 20.55
CA GLU A 539 -10.29 -22.81 21.30
C GLU A 539 -10.39 -21.58 20.40
N PHE A 540 -10.48 -21.75 19.08
CA PHE A 540 -10.60 -20.65 18.13
C PHE A 540 -11.85 -19.82 18.42
N LYS A 541 -11.64 -18.52 18.56
CA LYS A 541 -12.66 -17.53 18.84
C LYS A 541 -12.43 -16.34 17.93
N GLY A 542 -13.51 -15.86 17.33
CA GLY A 542 -13.49 -14.67 16.51
C GLY A 542 -13.34 -14.98 15.04
N ASN A 543 -14.11 -14.27 14.25
CA ASN A 543 -14.06 -14.26 12.80
C ASN A 543 -14.07 -12.78 12.37
N PRO A 544 -13.48 -12.44 11.22
CA PRO A 544 -13.68 -11.12 10.63
C PRO A 544 -15.17 -10.92 10.30
N GLY A 545 -15.78 -9.88 10.87
CA GLY A 545 -17.18 -9.52 10.65
C GLY A 545 -18.22 -10.33 11.45
N ASN A 546 -19.45 -9.80 11.43
CA ASN A 546 -20.64 -10.44 11.98
C ASN A 546 -21.25 -11.42 10.97
N LYS A 547 -21.11 -12.72 11.24
CA LYS A 547 -21.58 -13.81 10.37
C LYS A 547 -23.10 -13.81 10.12
N GLU A 548 -23.90 -13.42 11.10
CA GLU A 548 -25.36 -13.36 10.94
C GLU A 548 -25.76 -12.28 9.93
N LYS A 549 -25.22 -11.06 10.09
CA LYS A 549 -25.44 -9.95 9.15
C LYS A 549 -24.91 -10.27 7.76
N LEU A 550 -23.76 -10.94 7.66
CA LEU A 550 -23.24 -11.44 6.38
C LEU A 550 -24.21 -12.39 5.69
N GLY A 551 -24.75 -13.37 6.41
CA GLY A 551 -25.73 -14.30 5.85
C GLY A 551 -27.00 -13.58 5.38
N GLN A 552 -27.47 -12.58 6.12
CA GLN A 552 -28.61 -11.74 5.71
C GLN A 552 -28.30 -10.93 4.44
N ALA A 553 -27.12 -10.29 4.37
CA ALA A 553 -26.68 -9.56 3.19
C ALA A 553 -26.55 -10.46 1.97
N LEU A 554 -25.88 -11.60 2.12
CA LEU A 554 -25.70 -12.59 1.05
C LEU A 554 -27.04 -13.08 0.49
N ASN A 555 -28.00 -13.41 1.37
CA ASN A 555 -29.34 -13.81 0.94
C ASN A 555 -30.06 -12.72 0.12
N MET A 556 -29.82 -11.45 0.41
CA MET A 556 -30.36 -10.35 -0.40
C MET A 556 -29.65 -10.24 -1.74
N LEU A 557 -28.31 -10.29 -1.77
CA LEU A 557 -27.52 -10.20 -2.99
C LEU A 557 -27.81 -11.37 -3.95
N VAL A 558 -27.91 -12.60 -3.45
CA VAL A 558 -28.27 -13.79 -4.26
C VAL A 558 -29.66 -13.64 -4.90
N LYS A 559 -30.62 -12.99 -4.24
CA LYS A 559 -31.95 -12.76 -4.83
C LYS A 559 -31.93 -11.70 -5.93
N GLU A 560 -31.05 -10.72 -5.81
CA GLU A 560 -30.89 -9.62 -6.76
C GLU A 560 -29.98 -9.99 -7.95
N SER A 561 -29.17 -11.05 -7.84
CA SER A 561 -28.19 -11.45 -8.87
C SER A 561 -28.79 -11.66 -10.25
N LYS A 562 -30.03 -12.16 -10.34
CA LYS A 562 -30.78 -12.32 -11.60
C LYS A 562 -30.98 -11.02 -12.40
N ASN A 563 -30.76 -9.86 -11.79
CA ASN A 563 -30.90 -8.54 -12.42
C ASN A 563 -29.58 -7.99 -12.97
N PHE A 564 -28.46 -8.72 -12.80
CA PHE A 564 -27.12 -8.29 -13.19
C PHE A 564 -26.46 -9.31 -14.11
N ASP A 565 -25.54 -8.85 -14.95
CA ASP A 565 -24.70 -9.72 -15.78
C ASP A 565 -23.68 -10.49 -14.93
N GLU A 566 -23.36 -11.73 -15.30
CA GLU A 566 -22.42 -12.58 -14.57
C GLU A 566 -20.98 -12.03 -14.57
N ASN A 567 -20.61 -11.17 -15.51
CA ASN A 567 -19.31 -10.50 -15.56
C ASN A 567 -19.32 -9.10 -14.93
N SER A 568 -20.43 -8.70 -14.32
CA SER A 568 -20.53 -7.38 -13.69
C SER A 568 -19.80 -7.31 -12.34
N PHE A 569 -19.46 -6.10 -11.89
CA PHE A 569 -18.94 -5.91 -10.54
C PHE A 569 -19.92 -6.35 -9.43
N PHE A 570 -21.23 -6.38 -9.71
CA PHE A 570 -22.19 -6.95 -8.76
C PHE A 570 -21.90 -8.42 -8.51
N TYR A 571 -21.68 -9.19 -9.58
CA TYR A 571 -21.37 -10.61 -9.45
C TYR A 571 -20.00 -10.81 -8.80
N TYR A 572 -19.01 -9.98 -9.14
CA TYR A 572 -17.70 -10.00 -8.48
C TYR A 572 -17.82 -9.82 -6.95
N ASP A 573 -18.58 -8.82 -6.49
CA ASP A 573 -18.80 -8.58 -5.06
C ASP A 573 -19.63 -9.69 -4.40
N LEU A 574 -20.62 -10.24 -5.11
CA LEU A 574 -21.38 -11.40 -4.64
C LEU A 574 -20.46 -12.60 -4.38
N LEU A 575 -19.51 -12.87 -5.28
CA LEU A 575 -18.53 -13.94 -5.10
C LEU A 575 -17.59 -13.67 -3.91
N ASP A 576 -17.12 -12.44 -3.73
CA ASP A 576 -16.30 -12.04 -2.57
C ASP A 576 -17.04 -12.27 -1.24
N VAL A 577 -18.29 -11.80 -1.15
CA VAL A 577 -19.12 -11.98 0.06
C VAL A 577 -19.44 -13.45 0.30
N SER A 578 -19.74 -14.21 -0.77
CA SER A 578 -20.01 -15.65 -0.69
C SER A 578 -18.79 -16.41 -0.19
N ARG A 579 -17.62 -16.17 -0.80
CA ARG A 579 -16.33 -16.78 -0.41
C ARG A 579 -16.05 -16.55 1.06
N HIS A 580 -16.19 -15.30 1.50
CA HIS A 580 -15.95 -14.92 2.87
C HIS A 580 -16.90 -15.67 3.82
N TYR A 581 -18.21 -15.58 3.59
CA TYR A 581 -19.21 -16.23 4.45
C TYR A 581 -19.01 -17.75 4.54
N TYR A 582 -18.80 -18.43 3.40
CA TYR A 582 -18.61 -19.88 3.39
C TYR A 582 -17.25 -20.30 3.95
N SER A 583 -16.22 -19.45 3.91
CA SER A 583 -14.96 -19.72 4.62
C SER A 583 -15.16 -19.69 6.14
N LEU A 584 -15.93 -18.72 6.66
CA LEU A 584 -16.31 -18.69 8.08
C LEU A 584 -17.17 -19.90 8.49
N CYS A 585 -17.90 -20.51 7.56
CA CYS A 585 -18.62 -21.75 7.80
C CYS A 585 -17.70 -22.97 7.84
N ILE A 586 -16.64 -23.00 7.03
CA ILE A 586 -15.62 -24.06 7.12
C ILE A 586 -14.93 -24.02 8.49
N ASP A 587 -14.58 -22.84 8.99
CA ASP A 587 -13.94 -22.68 10.29
C ASP A 587 -14.79 -23.28 11.43
N ASP A 588 -16.10 -23.01 11.45
CA ASP A 588 -17.03 -23.62 12.43
C ASP A 588 -17.11 -25.16 12.27
N LEU A 589 -17.18 -25.65 11.03
CA LEU A 589 -17.24 -27.09 10.76
C LEU A 589 -15.97 -27.81 11.20
N LEU A 590 -14.79 -27.21 11.00
CA LEU A 590 -13.50 -27.74 11.44
C LEU A 590 -13.46 -27.91 12.95
N VAL A 591 -13.86 -26.87 13.69
CA VAL A 591 -13.92 -26.90 15.16
C VAL A 591 -14.81 -28.04 15.64
N GLU A 592 -15.99 -28.20 15.05
CA GLU A 592 -16.91 -29.28 15.43
C GLU A 592 -16.40 -30.66 15.00
N CYS A 593 -15.69 -30.77 13.88
CA CYS A 593 -15.11 -32.02 13.40
C CYS A 593 -14.03 -32.54 14.35
N VAL A 594 -13.11 -31.66 14.76
CA VAL A 594 -12.06 -32.00 15.74
C VAL A 594 -12.67 -32.37 17.09
N LYS A 595 -13.68 -31.65 17.58
CA LYS A 595 -14.40 -32.01 18.80
C LYS A 595 -15.05 -33.40 18.70
N ALA A 596 -15.70 -33.71 17.57
CA ALA A 596 -16.37 -34.98 17.36
C ALA A 596 -15.38 -36.16 17.41
N TYR A 597 -14.25 -36.06 16.72
CA TYR A 597 -13.22 -37.11 16.80
C TYR A 597 -12.60 -37.22 18.19
N ASN A 598 -12.30 -36.10 18.87
CA ASN A 598 -11.83 -36.12 20.26
C ASN A 598 -12.84 -36.76 21.23
N ALA A 599 -14.14 -36.58 20.98
CA ALA A 599 -15.23 -37.21 21.72
C ALA A 599 -15.51 -38.67 21.29
N LYS A 600 -14.75 -39.21 20.34
CA LYS A 600 -14.93 -40.54 19.73
C LYS A 600 -16.26 -40.72 19.00
N GLU A 601 -16.89 -39.64 18.55
CA GLU A 601 -18.12 -39.62 17.76
C GLU A 601 -17.81 -39.82 16.25
N LEU A 602 -17.28 -41.00 15.89
CA LEU A 602 -16.77 -41.28 14.53
C LEU A 602 -17.77 -40.95 13.41
N ALA A 603 -19.04 -41.35 13.54
CA ALA A 603 -20.05 -41.09 12.52
C ALA A 603 -20.28 -39.60 12.27
N ARG A 604 -20.27 -38.79 13.34
CA ARG A 604 -20.43 -37.33 13.25
C ARG A 604 -19.18 -36.68 12.65
N GLY A 605 -17.99 -37.10 13.08
CA GLY A 605 -16.73 -36.63 12.50
C GLY A 605 -16.65 -36.91 11.00
N ASP A 606 -17.01 -38.12 10.57
CA ASP A 606 -17.01 -38.53 9.16
C ASP A 606 -18.02 -37.72 8.31
N GLU A 607 -19.18 -37.39 8.88
CA GLU A 607 -20.16 -36.52 8.24
C GLU A 607 -19.62 -35.09 8.08
N LEU A 608 -19.02 -34.53 9.13
CA LEU A 608 -18.45 -33.18 9.12
C LEU A 608 -17.27 -33.08 8.16
N TYR A 609 -16.38 -34.07 8.12
CA TYR A 609 -15.27 -34.16 7.17
C TYR A 609 -15.76 -34.02 5.73
N LYS A 610 -16.79 -34.78 5.32
CA LYS A 610 -17.36 -34.70 3.97
C LYS A 610 -17.99 -33.35 3.67
N LYS A 611 -18.60 -32.69 4.67
CA LYS A 611 -19.16 -31.35 4.51
C LYS A 611 -18.06 -30.31 4.28
N ILE A 612 -16.96 -30.39 5.02
CA ILE A 612 -15.80 -29.50 4.88
C ILE A 612 -15.18 -29.68 3.49
N GLU A 613 -14.95 -30.94 3.07
CA GLU A 613 -14.42 -31.26 1.74
C GLU A 613 -15.29 -30.62 0.65
N LYS A 614 -16.59 -30.96 0.66
CA LYS A 614 -17.53 -30.47 -0.34
C LYS A 614 -17.54 -28.94 -0.39
N GLN A 615 -17.62 -28.29 0.76
CA GLN A 615 -17.69 -26.83 0.83
C GLN A 615 -16.37 -26.16 0.38
N SER A 616 -15.22 -26.75 0.69
CA SER A 616 -13.92 -26.26 0.21
C SER A 616 -13.84 -26.31 -1.31
N LEU A 617 -14.27 -27.43 -1.91
CA LEU A 617 -14.30 -27.61 -3.37
C LEU A 617 -15.36 -26.73 -4.06
N ASP A 618 -16.52 -26.54 -3.43
CA ASP A 618 -17.58 -25.65 -3.94
C ASP A 618 -17.10 -24.19 -3.97
N ILE A 619 -16.41 -23.72 -2.91
CA ILE A 619 -15.82 -22.37 -2.87
C ILE A 619 -14.78 -22.24 -3.98
N ASP A 620 -13.89 -23.23 -4.12
CA ASP A 620 -12.85 -23.21 -5.16
C ASP A 620 -13.45 -23.07 -6.56
N ALA A 621 -14.46 -23.88 -6.89
CA ALA A 621 -15.15 -23.83 -8.18
C ALA A 621 -15.90 -22.51 -8.39
N MET A 622 -16.54 -21.98 -7.35
CA MET A 622 -17.26 -20.71 -7.38
C MET A 622 -16.35 -19.53 -7.75
N LEU A 623 -15.07 -19.56 -7.34
CA LEU A 623 -14.12 -18.48 -7.61
C LEU A 623 -13.60 -18.42 -9.05
N SER A 624 -14.02 -19.35 -9.92
CA SER A 624 -13.74 -19.27 -11.37
C SER A 624 -14.20 -17.96 -12.03
N GLY A 625 -15.18 -17.26 -11.45
CA GLY A 625 -15.63 -15.94 -11.91
C GLY A 625 -14.74 -14.76 -11.51
N GLN A 626 -13.61 -14.98 -10.82
CA GLN A 626 -12.70 -13.92 -10.38
C GLN A 626 -11.27 -14.15 -10.92
N PRO A 627 -10.95 -13.64 -12.13
CA PRO A 627 -9.68 -13.96 -12.80
C PRO A 627 -8.44 -13.46 -12.05
N THR A 628 -8.56 -12.40 -11.26
CA THR A 628 -7.48 -11.83 -10.44
C THR A 628 -7.29 -12.52 -9.08
N ASN A 629 -8.28 -13.31 -8.64
CA ASN A 629 -8.22 -14.12 -7.41
C ASN A 629 -7.99 -15.60 -7.75
N ASN A 630 -6.94 -15.87 -8.53
CA ASN A 630 -6.71 -17.17 -9.13
C ASN A 630 -5.24 -17.60 -9.01
N LEU A 631 -5.00 -18.79 -8.45
CA LEU A 631 -3.66 -19.35 -8.29
C LEU A 631 -2.94 -19.54 -9.63
N ASN A 632 -3.62 -20.12 -10.61
CA ASN A 632 -3.04 -20.35 -11.94
C ASN A 632 -2.64 -19.03 -12.61
N HIS A 633 -3.40 -17.95 -12.44
CA HIS A 633 -2.99 -16.62 -12.92
C HIS A 633 -1.67 -16.18 -12.29
N TRP A 634 -1.56 -16.22 -10.96
CA TRP A 634 -0.33 -15.85 -10.24
C TRP A 634 0.88 -16.68 -10.65
N LEU A 635 0.72 -18.01 -10.72
CA LEU A 635 1.80 -18.93 -11.08
C LEU A 635 2.18 -18.79 -12.56
N THR A 636 1.21 -18.59 -13.46
CA THR A 636 1.47 -18.34 -14.89
C THR A 636 2.18 -17.02 -15.11
N SER A 637 1.81 -15.96 -14.39
CA SER A 637 2.54 -14.69 -14.44
C SER A 637 3.99 -14.83 -14.00
N ALA A 638 4.25 -15.59 -12.92
CA ALA A 638 5.62 -15.85 -12.47
C ALA A 638 6.41 -16.69 -13.49
N TYR A 639 5.83 -17.79 -13.97
CA TYR A 639 6.46 -18.68 -14.95
C TYR A 639 6.79 -17.95 -16.25
N ASN A 640 5.83 -17.23 -16.83
CA ASN A 640 6.00 -16.50 -18.09
C ASN A 640 6.96 -15.30 -17.98
N TYR A 641 7.31 -14.88 -16.77
CA TYR A 641 8.30 -13.82 -16.59
C TYR A 641 9.72 -14.32 -16.86
N GLY A 642 9.99 -15.63 -16.78
CA GLY A 642 11.30 -16.23 -17.07
C GLY A 642 11.65 -16.22 -18.56
N ASP A 643 12.91 -15.97 -18.90
CA ASP A 643 13.43 -16.09 -20.27
C ASP A 643 14.00 -17.49 -20.57
N SER A 644 14.20 -18.30 -19.54
CA SER A 644 14.59 -19.71 -19.66
C SER A 644 13.73 -20.62 -18.79
N ALA A 645 13.84 -21.94 -19.02
CA ALA A 645 13.14 -22.93 -18.21
C ALA A 645 13.59 -22.90 -16.75
N GLU A 646 14.87 -22.68 -16.49
CA GLU A 646 15.45 -22.58 -15.14
C GLU A 646 14.91 -21.35 -14.40
N GLU A 647 14.87 -20.19 -15.06
CA GLU A 647 14.27 -18.97 -14.49
C GLU A 647 12.79 -19.15 -14.19
N SER A 648 12.04 -19.74 -15.14
CA SER A 648 10.61 -19.98 -15.00
C SER A 648 10.31 -20.89 -13.78
N LYS A 649 11.12 -21.93 -13.57
CA LYS A 649 11.02 -22.82 -12.40
C LYS A 649 11.37 -22.11 -11.09
N LEU A 650 12.43 -21.30 -11.08
CA LEU A 650 12.80 -20.49 -9.91
C LEU A 650 11.67 -19.54 -9.51
N TYR A 651 11.08 -18.84 -10.50
CA TYR A 651 9.99 -17.89 -10.27
C TYR A 651 8.71 -18.58 -9.82
N LEU A 652 8.41 -19.76 -10.38
CA LEU A 652 7.29 -20.59 -9.92
C LEU A 652 7.45 -20.98 -8.44
N LYS A 653 8.64 -21.48 -8.05
CA LYS A 653 8.95 -21.82 -6.66
C LYS A 653 8.81 -20.60 -5.75
N ASN A 654 9.38 -19.46 -6.15
CA ASN A 654 9.28 -18.18 -5.42
C ASN A 654 7.80 -17.77 -5.21
N ALA A 655 7.00 -17.86 -6.27
CA ALA A 655 5.58 -17.49 -6.26
C ALA A 655 4.75 -18.38 -5.33
N LYS A 656 5.03 -19.70 -5.30
CA LYS A 656 4.41 -20.67 -4.38
C LYS A 656 4.84 -20.46 -2.94
N MET A 657 6.14 -20.36 -2.71
CA MET A 657 6.74 -20.17 -1.39
C MET A 657 6.18 -18.92 -0.72
N LEU A 658 6.15 -17.79 -1.42
CA LEU A 658 5.71 -16.51 -0.87
C LEU A 658 4.29 -16.56 -0.29
N ILE A 659 3.33 -17.18 -0.98
CA ILE A 659 1.91 -17.21 -0.57
C ILE A 659 1.56 -18.35 0.41
N THR A 660 2.54 -19.18 0.77
CA THR A 660 2.37 -20.35 1.64
C THR A 660 3.36 -20.32 2.80
N LEU A 661 4.49 -21.01 2.66
CA LEU A 661 5.49 -21.23 3.71
C LEU A 661 6.30 -19.99 4.04
N TRP A 662 6.46 -19.10 3.05
CA TRP A 662 7.29 -17.90 3.05
C TRP A 662 8.79 -18.19 3.21
N GLY A 663 9.19 -18.86 4.30
CA GLY A 663 10.56 -19.21 4.66
C GLY A 663 10.80 -19.12 6.17
N GLY A 664 12.03 -19.42 6.60
CA GLY A 664 12.48 -19.28 7.98
C GLY A 664 11.82 -20.26 8.97
N GLU A 665 12.09 -20.05 10.25
CA GLU A 665 11.65 -20.93 11.34
C GLU A 665 10.53 -20.32 12.22
N GLY A 666 10.26 -19.02 12.09
CA GLY A 666 9.23 -18.34 12.90
C GLY A 666 7.83 -18.31 12.29
N HIS A 667 7.18 -17.14 12.37
CA HIS A 667 5.73 -17.00 12.26
C HIS A 667 5.20 -16.61 10.87
N LEU A 668 5.99 -16.81 9.82
CA LEU A 668 5.67 -16.34 8.46
C LEU A 668 4.87 -17.33 7.63
N ASN A 669 4.79 -18.59 8.08
CA ASN A 669 3.91 -19.59 7.48
C ASN A 669 2.46 -19.06 7.42
N ASP A 670 1.85 -19.15 6.24
CA ASP A 670 0.50 -18.67 5.91
C ASP A 670 0.29 -17.15 6.05
N TYR A 671 1.35 -16.35 6.30
CA TYR A 671 1.26 -14.89 6.47
C TYR A 671 0.62 -14.21 5.26
N ALA A 672 1.02 -14.66 4.07
CA ALA A 672 0.51 -14.21 2.78
C ALA A 672 -0.48 -15.21 2.17
N SER A 673 -1.28 -15.89 3.00
CA SER A 673 -2.36 -16.75 2.52
C SER A 673 -3.33 -16.02 1.57
N ARG A 674 -3.84 -16.75 0.57
CA ARG A 674 -4.67 -16.24 -0.52
C ARG A 674 -5.98 -17.02 -0.63
N SER A 675 -7.08 -16.31 -0.54
CA SER A 675 -8.44 -16.78 -0.78
C SER A 675 -8.71 -16.82 -2.30
N TRP A 676 -7.96 -17.67 -3.00
CA TRP A 676 -7.98 -17.79 -4.47
C TRP A 676 -8.56 -19.12 -4.92
N GLN A 677 -9.13 -19.15 -6.13
CA GLN A 677 -9.35 -20.40 -6.85
C GLN A 677 -8.03 -21.18 -6.96
N GLY A 678 -8.07 -22.49 -6.78
CA GLY A 678 -6.92 -23.38 -6.72
C GLY A 678 -6.35 -23.52 -5.31
N MET A 679 -6.29 -22.45 -4.51
CA MET A 679 -5.70 -22.52 -3.17
C MET A 679 -6.54 -23.35 -2.19
N TYR A 680 -7.88 -23.28 -2.28
CA TYR A 680 -8.75 -24.09 -1.42
C TYR A 680 -8.58 -25.58 -1.71
N LYS A 681 -8.62 -25.95 -2.99
CA LYS A 681 -8.55 -27.35 -3.45
C LYS A 681 -7.14 -27.93 -3.38
N GLU A 682 -6.13 -27.20 -3.82
CA GLU A 682 -4.79 -27.73 -4.05
C GLU A 682 -3.82 -27.50 -2.89
N PHE A 683 -4.13 -26.60 -1.95
CA PHE A 683 -3.25 -26.31 -0.82
C PHE A 683 -3.92 -26.44 0.55
N TYR A 684 -5.03 -25.74 0.79
CA TYR A 684 -5.63 -25.70 2.13
C TYR A 684 -6.35 -27.00 2.51
N TRP A 685 -7.22 -27.51 1.64
CA TRP A 685 -7.95 -28.76 1.90
C TRP A 685 -7.03 -29.97 2.11
N PRO A 686 -5.99 -30.22 1.29
CA PRO A 686 -5.09 -31.35 1.49
C PRO A 686 -4.45 -31.38 2.88
N ARG A 687 -3.97 -30.24 3.40
CA ARG A 687 -3.39 -30.15 4.76
C ARG A 687 -4.39 -30.56 5.83
N TRP A 688 -5.62 -30.03 5.75
CA TRP A 688 -6.68 -30.39 6.69
C TRP A 688 -7.12 -31.84 6.54
N SER A 689 -7.15 -32.37 5.32
CA SER A 689 -7.49 -33.75 5.06
C SER A 689 -6.49 -34.70 5.71
N MET A 690 -5.18 -34.47 5.54
CA MET A 690 -4.12 -35.25 6.19
C MET A 690 -4.32 -35.27 7.72
N PHE A 691 -4.46 -34.08 8.32
CA PHE A 691 -4.65 -33.94 9.76
C PHE A 691 -5.90 -34.65 10.28
N LEU A 692 -7.06 -34.44 9.65
CA LEU A 692 -8.34 -35.02 10.09
C LEU A 692 -8.38 -36.53 9.88
N GLN A 693 -7.75 -37.06 8.83
CA GLN A 693 -7.63 -38.50 8.61
C GLN A 693 -6.74 -39.16 9.66
N ALA A 694 -5.61 -38.55 10.00
CA ALA A 694 -4.73 -39.04 11.06
C ALA A 694 -5.41 -38.99 12.45
N LEU A 695 -6.18 -37.92 12.73
CA LEU A 695 -6.98 -37.81 13.94
C LEU A 695 -8.07 -38.89 14.00
N ARG A 696 -8.77 -39.13 12.89
CA ARG A 696 -9.74 -40.21 12.76
C ARG A 696 -9.13 -41.59 13.00
N GLU A 697 -7.95 -41.86 12.44
CA GLU A 697 -7.25 -43.15 12.60
C GLU A 697 -6.82 -43.38 14.05
N SER A 698 -6.30 -42.36 14.73
CA SER A 698 -5.97 -42.46 16.16
C SER A 698 -7.22 -42.76 17.01
N THR A 699 -8.38 -42.20 16.62
CA THR A 699 -9.67 -42.47 17.26
C THR A 699 -10.12 -43.93 17.06
N ILE A 700 -9.97 -44.49 15.85
CA ILE A 700 -10.33 -45.89 15.53
C ILE A 700 -9.44 -46.88 16.26
N THR A 701 -8.12 -46.65 16.23
CA THR A 701 -7.12 -47.53 16.84
C THR A 701 -7.00 -47.35 18.35
N ASN A 702 -7.69 -46.35 18.91
CA ASN A 702 -7.62 -45.94 20.31
C ASN A 702 -6.18 -45.67 20.77
N GLN A 703 -5.35 -45.15 19.86
CA GLN A 703 -3.99 -44.69 20.14
C GLN A 703 -3.99 -43.17 20.35
N PRO A 704 -3.07 -42.61 21.16
CA PRO A 704 -2.90 -41.17 21.26
C PRO A 704 -2.56 -40.55 19.89
N PHE A 705 -3.21 -39.43 19.55
CA PHE A 705 -2.87 -38.66 18.34
C PHE A 705 -1.51 -37.98 18.52
N ASP A 706 -0.56 -38.30 17.65
CA ASP A 706 0.77 -37.65 17.62
C ASP A 706 0.73 -36.42 16.70
N GLU A 707 0.30 -35.30 17.26
CA GLU A 707 0.16 -34.03 16.52
C GLU A 707 1.50 -33.52 15.99
N LEU A 708 2.61 -33.73 16.70
CA LEU A 708 3.92 -33.24 16.25
C LEU A 708 4.36 -33.99 14.99
N LYS A 709 4.23 -35.32 14.99
CA LYS A 709 4.52 -36.12 13.81
C LYS A 709 3.67 -35.72 12.61
N GLU A 710 2.37 -35.51 12.82
CA GLU A 710 1.47 -35.12 11.74
C GLU A 710 1.83 -33.73 11.18
N ARG A 711 2.18 -32.78 12.05
CA ARG A 711 2.64 -31.45 11.63
C ARG A 711 3.91 -31.49 10.79
N GLU A 712 4.87 -32.36 11.12
CA GLU A 712 6.08 -32.54 10.29
C GLU A 712 5.74 -33.16 8.94
N SER A 713 4.82 -34.13 8.88
CA SER A 713 4.37 -34.71 7.60
C SER A 713 3.68 -33.66 6.71
N ILE A 714 2.83 -32.81 7.30
CA ILE A 714 2.21 -31.69 6.58
C ILE A 714 3.28 -30.72 6.07
N LYS A 715 4.28 -30.38 6.89
CA LYS A 715 5.38 -29.48 6.49
C LYS A 715 6.19 -30.06 5.33
N GLU A 716 6.49 -31.35 5.35
CA GLU A 716 7.17 -32.03 4.23
C GLU A 716 6.33 -31.97 2.95
N TRP A 717 5.02 -32.20 3.06
CA TRP A 717 4.10 -32.07 1.93
C TRP A 717 4.04 -30.64 1.39
N GLU A 718 3.96 -29.62 2.26
CA GLU A 718 3.96 -28.20 1.86
C GLU A 718 5.24 -27.82 1.11
N MET A 719 6.40 -28.32 1.57
CA MET A 719 7.69 -28.11 0.89
C MET A 719 7.71 -28.77 -0.49
N ASN A 720 7.20 -29.99 -0.60
CA ASN A 720 7.10 -30.69 -1.89
C ASN A 720 6.14 -29.97 -2.85
N TRP A 721 5.04 -29.42 -2.34
CA TRP A 721 4.12 -28.61 -3.13
C TRP A 721 4.81 -27.36 -3.72
N CYS A 722 5.61 -26.67 -2.91
CA CYS A 722 6.39 -25.50 -3.35
C CYS A 722 7.48 -25.86 -4.36
N ASN A 723 8.14 -27.01 -4.19
CA ASN A 723 9.21 -27.50 -5.07
C ASN A 723 8.71 -28.14 -6.36
N SER A 724 7.40 -28.45 -6.46
CA SER A 724 6.85 -29.03 -7.67
C SER A 724 6.84 -28.03 -8.83
N ASP A 725 7.17 -28.53 -10.03
CA ASP A 725 7.05 -27.81 -11.31
C ASP A 725 5.58 -27.68 -11.78
N ASP A 726 4.62 -28.30 -11.07
CA ASP A 726 3.20 -28.29 -11.44
C ASP A 726 2.58 -26.89 -11.26
N MET A 727 1.79 -26.45 -12.24
CA MET A 727 1.19 -25.10 -12.27
C MET A 727 -0.11 -24.96 -11.49
N TYR A 728 -0.87 -26.04 -11.31
CA TYR A 728 -1.94 -26.22 -10.33
C TYR A 728 -2.43 -27.67 -10.37
#